data_AF-A0A9P5LKN2-F1
#
_entry.id   AF-A0A9P5LKN2-F1
#
_cell.length_a   1.000
_cell.length_b   1.000
_cell.length_c   1.000
_cell.angle_alpha   90.00
_cell.angle_beta   90.00
_cell.angle_gamma   90.00
#
_symmetry.space_group_name_H-M   'P 1'
#
loop_
_entity.id
_entity.type
_entity.pdbx_description
1 polymer ?
#
loop_
_entity_poly.entity_id
_entity_poly.type
_entity_poly.pdbx_seq_one_letter_code
_entity_poly.pdbx_strand_id
1 'polypeptide(L)'
;MTANKTLIYKKVPTGLPVPGEHLTVEDRPIDLEQAAPEGGLVVEIIYASFDPYLRGKMRDPTIKSYSPAFELDGPIVSGSVSKVIKTDSPDFKEDDLIVAYIPVAEYARISKEALATVQKINNPHNLELGLFLGPLGMPGLTAWSGLHRIGQPQKGETIFISSAAGAVGQVVGQIAKREGLTVIGSVGSDEKLEYIIKELGFDAGFNYKKESPKDALPRLAPEGIDIYFENVGGDHLEAALANFKVGGRMPVCGMIDIYNTPYAQQKGTKNLTQLIAKQITMQGFLVGNPKFGPAYYKEHQENMQKWLVEGSVKAKLHVTEGIDNAAEGFVDLLVGRNFGKAILKIRYNRVGYNINGSTTGRYTGDYADIPYLGGNTAGPAVSEVWKADDLTWNQTFIAANESNWAALAADGFMGLAFSSIIDGGANTVVETLMAEGHLDAAKFGIYYGPEANDTNGQPGEGVLTIGASRESKYVEGDLTTIPITRVDGTYDVWRSTILGIGGTRTVNGTAVRTTTDFDFGRVVFDTGAGSVSFPDEQNLKVYESIGMNYTAILAGEHIPLCSEFNSSWSVSFNLGDYRDPQVVTLRGDQLRRPGFAYRDDACWPPFEGGNAAGFTLIGTPFLRNLYTVWDYGVDATETDISRFNPQLSFGALKSKLN
;
A
#
# COMPACT_ATOMS: atom_id res chain seq x y z
N MET A 1 -19.00 -17.50 -11.74
CA MET A 1 -18.01 -17.56 -10.65
C MET A 1 -16.92 -16.56 -10.95
N THR A 2 -16.78 -15.55 -10.11
CA THR A 2 -15.76 -14.50 -10.15
C THR A 2 -14.53 -14.98 -9.37
N ALA A 3 -13.33 -14.71 -9.88
CA ALA A 3 -12.09 -14.94 -9.13
C ALA A 3 -12.12 -14.16 -7.80
N ASN A 4 -11.58 -14.75 -6.75
CA ASN A 4 -11.57 -14.19 -5.42
C ASN A 4 -10.37 -14.73 -4.64
N LYS A 5 -9.24 -14.04 -4.83
CA LYS A 5 -8.01 -14.32 -4.08
C LYS A 5 -8.29 -14.24 -2.59
N THR A 6 -7.77 -15.20 -1.84
CA THR A 6 -8.01 -15.34 -0.41
C THR A 6 -6.74 -15.81 0.28
N LEU A 7 -6.41 -15.24 1.43
CA LEU A 7 -5.29 -15.69 2.27
C LEU A 7 -5.70 -16.96 3.04
N ILE A 8 -5.06 -18.08 2.74
CA ILE A 8 -5.37 -19.41 3.27
C ILE A 8 -4.35 -19.85 4.30
N TYR A 9 -4.84 -20.47 5.38
CA TYR A 9 -4.02 -21.10 6.40
C TYR A 9 -3.77 -22.58 6.07
N LYS A 10 -2.56 -22.91 5.61
CA LYS A 10 -2.24 -24.25 5.07
C LYS A 10 -1.69 -25.21 6.11
N LYS A 11 -0.95 -24.70 7.09
CA LYS A 11 -0.19 -25.54 8.02
C LYS A 11 0.03 -24.83 9.35
N VAL A 12 0.04 -25.61 10.42
CA VAL A 12 0.33 -25.12 11.77
C VAL A 12 1.82 -24.78 11.92
N PRO A 13 2.20 -23.51 12.15
CA PRO A 13 3.58 -23.13 12.37
C PRO A 13 4.04 -23.47 13.78
N THR A 14 5.25 -24.04 13.90
CA THR A 14 5.91 -24.30 15.19
C THR A 14 6.66 -23.08 15.72
N GLY A 15 6.93 -22.09 14.88
CA GLY A 15 7.59 -20.82 15.21
C GLY A 15 6.98 -19.66 14.45
N LEU A 16 7.81 -18.83 13.82
CA LEU A 16 7.32 -17.80 12.89
C LEU A 16 6.65 -18.47 11.67
N PRO A 17 5.48 -18.01 11.21
CA PRO A 17 4.88 -18.48 9.96
C PRO A 17 5.80 -18.17 8.77
N VAL A 18 5.82 -19.08 7.79
CA VAL A 18 6.58 -18.94 6.55
C VAL A 18 5.59 -18.74 5.40
N PRO A 19 5.65 -17.60 4.65
CA PRO A 19 4.86 -17.39 3.45
C PRO A 19 5.11 -18.50 2.41
N GLY A 20 4.08 -18.91 1.68
CA GLY A 20 4.16 -20.03 0.73
C GLY A 20 4.04 -21.42 1.36
N GLU A 21 4.32 -21.57 2.67
CA GLU A 21 4.19 -22.86 3.37
C GLU A 21 3.00 -22.87 4.34
N HIS A 22 2.96 -21.92 5.28
CA HIS A 22 1.94 -21.86 6.33
C HIS A 22 0.76 -20.99 5.92
N LEU A 23 1.03 -20.00 5.06
CA LEU A 23 0.09 -19.01 4.56
C LEU A 23 0.29 -18.89 3.05
N THR A 24 -0.78 -19.07 2.28
CA THR A 24 -0.75 -18.95 0.82
C THR A 24 -1.92 -18.12 0.34
N VAL A 25 -1.74 -17.39 -0.76
CA VAL A 25 -2.85 -16.75 -1.47
C VAL A 25 -3.35 -17.73 -2.52
N GLU A 26 -4.63 -18.06 -2.47
CA GLU A 26 -5.28 -18.96 -3.44
C GLU A 26 -6.52 -18.30 -4.02
N ASP A 27 -6.84 -18.59 -5.27
CA ASP A 27 -8.14 -18.22 -5.85
C ASP A 27 -9.23 -19.13 -5.27
N ARG A 28 -10.22 -18.53 -4.62
CA ARG A 28 -11.41 -19.21 -4.06
C ARG A 28 -12.67 -18.56 -4.64
N PRO A 29 -13.06 -18.94 -5.88
CA PRO A 29 -14.08 -18.23 -6.63
C PRO A 29 -15.41 -18.08 -5.88
N ILE A 30 -16.07 -16.96 -6.12
CA ILE A 30 -17.35 -16.60 -5.52
C ILE A 30 -18.39 -16.32 -6.61
N ASP A 31 -19.65 -16.69 -6.39
CA ASP A 31 -20.74 -16.28 -7.28
C ASP A 31 -21.27 -14.90 -6.86
N LEU A 32 -20.88 -13.86 -7.60
CA LEU A 32 -21.41 -12.51 -7.38
C LEU A 32 -22.80 -12.32 -7.98
N GLU A 33 -23.23 -13.14 -8.95
CA GLU A 33 -24.57 -13.03 -9.55
C GLU A 33 -25.65 -13.60 -8.63
N GLN A 34 -25.31 -14.64 -7.86
CA GLN A 34 -26.18 -15.18 -6.83
C GLN A 34 -26.60 -14.08 -5.82
N ALA A 35 -27.89 -14.07 -5.47
CA ALA A 35 -28.45 -13.18 -4.46
C ALA A 35 -27.66 -13.24 -3.13
N ALA A 36 -27.78 -12.18 -2.31
CA ALA A 36 -27.22 -12.19 -0.97
C ALA A 36 -27.78 -13.39 -0.16
N PRO A 37 -27.02 -13.91 0.82
CA PRO A 37 -27.57 -14.89 1.76
C PRO A 37 -28.86 -14.35 2.40
N GLU A 38 -29.83 -15.22 2.71
CA GLU A 38 -31.09 -14.79 3.34
C GLU A 38 -30.81 -13.98 4.62
N GLY A 39 -31.30 -12.75 4.67
CA GLY A 39 -31.03 -11.79 5.74
C GLY A 39 -29.55 -11.43 5.94
N GLY A 40 -28.70 -11.63 4.94
CA GLY A 40 -27.25 -11.43 4.97
C GLY A 40 -26.74 -10.45 3.92
N LEU A 41 -25.41 -10.43 3.71
CA LEU A 41 -24.72 -9.48 2.83
C LEU A 41 -23.74 -10.20 1.88
N VAL A 42 -23.46 -9.55 0.76
CA VAL A 42 -22.24 -9.77 -0.03
C VAL A 42 -21.46 -8.47 0.02
N VAL A 43 -20.15 -8.58 0.27
CA VAL A 43 -19.29 -7.42 0.47
C VAL A 43 -18.02 -7.53 -0.36
N GLU A 44 -17.54 -6.38 -0.81
CA GLU A 44 -16.20 -6.20 -1.35
C GLU A 44 -15.28 -5.71 -0.23
N ILE A 45 -14.10 -6.30 -0.10
CA ILE A 45 -13.16 -5.99 0.98
C ILE A 45 -12.13 -4.97 0.50
N ILE A 46 -12.07 -3.83 1.19
CA ILE A 46 -11.16 -2.73 0.88
C ILE A 46 -9.84 -2.89 1.63
N TYR A 47 -9.94 -3.06 2.96
CA TYR A 47 -8.79 -3.25 3.83
C TYR A 47 -9.01 -4.44 4.76
N ALA A 48 -7.94 -5.14 5.11
CA ALA A 48 -7.91 -6.12 6.19
C ALA A 48 -6.86 -5.76 7.24
N SER A 49 -7.16 -6.06 8.49
CA SER A 49 -6.29 -5.77 9.63
C SER A 49 -5.27 -6.90 9.80
N PHE A 50 -4.00 -6.55 9.99
CA PHE A 50 -3.01 -7.48 10.54
C PHE A 50 -2.77 -7.17 12.00
N ASP A 51 -3.18 -8.09 12.88
CA ASP A 51 -3.07 -7.97 14.32
C ASP A 51 -2.27 -9.13 14.93
N PRO A 52 -1.42 -8.89 15.95
CA PRO A 52 -0.58 -9.93 16.53
C PRO A 52 -1.33 -11.16 17.04
N TYR A 53 -2.57 -11.00 17.52
CA TYR A 53 -3.37 -12.12 18.05
C TYR A 53 -3.69 -13.19 17.00
N LEU A 54 -3.67 -12.84 15.71
CA LEU A 54 -3.90 -13.80 14.62
C LEU A 54 -2.87 -14.94 14.67
N ARG A 55 -1.63 -14.68 15.11
CA ARG A 55 -0.62 -15.73 15.32
C ARG A 55 -1.05 -16.74 16.38
N GLY A 56 -1.71 -16.29 17.45
CA GLY A 56 -2.27 -17.17 18.48
C GLY A 56 -3.41 -18.07 17.97
N LYS A 57 -4.01 -17.74 16.83
CA LYS A 57 -5.00 -18.58 16.15
C LYS A 57 -4.37 -19.66 15.26
N MET A 58 -3.10 -19.52 14.91
CA MET A 58 -2.31 -20.49 14.14
C MET A 58 -1.70 -21.55 15.07
N ARG A 59 -2.54 -22.44 15.58
CA ARG A 59 -2.18 -23.47 16.55
C ARG A 59 -3.03 -24.72 16.34
N ASP A 60 -2.65 -25.80 17.02
CA ASP A 60 -3.49 -26.99 17.10
C ASP A 60 -4.86 -26.66 17.73
N PRO A 61 -5.99 -27.04 17.11
CA PRO A 61 -7.33 -26.71 17.59
C PRO A 61 -7.69 -27.36 18.95
N THR A 62 -6.95 -28.39 19.38
CA THR A 62 -7.10 -28.98 20.72
C THR A 62 -6.61 -28.04 21.83
N ILE A 63 -5.72 -27.09 21.52
CA ILE A 63 -5.23 -26.08 22.45
C ILE A 63 -6.29 -25.00 22.62
N LYS A 64 -6.96 -25.00 23.77
CA LYS A 64 -8.00 -24.01 24.11
C LYS A 64 -7.41 -22.61 24.31
N SER A 65 -8.13 -21.60 23.83
CA SER A 65 -7.83 -20.17 24.00
C SER A 65 -9.15 -19.39 23.99
N TYR A 66 -9.12 -18.09 24.28
CA TYR A 66 -10.28 -17.20 24.25
C TYR A 66 -10.88 -17.04 22.84
N SER A 67 -10.13 -17.38 21.79
CA SER A 67 -10.59 -17.44 20.41
C SER A 67 -10.31 -18.82 19.78
N PRO A 68 -11.20 -19.34 18.93
CA PRO A 68 -10.96 -20.59 18.20
C PRO A 68 -9.70 -20.50 17.32
N ALA A 69 -9.07 -21.65 17.07
CA ALA A 69 -7.98 -21.75 16.09
C ALA A 69 -8.52 -21.55 14.67
N PHE A 70 -7.63 -21.20 13.73
CA PHE A 70 -7.99 -21.24 12.32
C PHE A 70 -8.16 -22.69 11.86
N GLU A 71 -9.07 -22.90 10.92
CA GLU A 71 -9.27 -24.18 10.26
C GLU A 71 -8.19 -24.37 9.19
N LEU A 72 -7.57 -25.56 9.17
CA LEU A 72 -6.60 -25.91 8.12
C LEU A 72 -7.29 -25.89 6.76
N ASP A 73 -6.58 -25.39 5.75
CA ASP A 73 -7.09 -25.10 4.40
C ASP A 73 -8.25 -24.10 4.34
N GLY A 74 -8.58 -23.46 5.47
CA GLY A 74 -9.55 -22.39 5.57
C GLY A 74 -8.92 -20.99 5.44
N PRO A 75 -9.75 -19.96 5.23
CA PRO A 75 -9.28 -18.59 5.14
C PRO A 75 -8.80 -18.05 6.50
N ILE A 76 -7.80 -17.17 6.46
CA ILE A 76 -7.52 -16.28 7.58
C ILE A 76 -8.69 -15.31 7.73
N VAL A 77 -9.24 -15.23 8.93
CA VAL A 77 -10.34 -14.30 9.27
C VAL A 77 -9.81 -13.18 10.16
N SER A 78 -10.04 -11.94 9.75
CA SER A 78 -9.60 -10.73 10.45
C SER A 78 -10.63 -9.61 10.36
N GLY A 79 -10.43 -8.55 11.14
CA GLY A 79 -11.21 -7.33 11.02
C GLY A 79 -10.93 -6.67 9.67
N SER A 80 -11.97 -6.31 8.93
CA SER A 80 -11.86 -5.72 7.61
C SER A 80 -12.78 -4.52 7.46
N VAL A 81 -12.36 -3.54 6.64
CA VAL A 81 -13.25 -2.50 6.13
C VAL A 81 -13.74 -2.95 4.77
N SER A 82 -15.05 -2.96 4.60
CA SER A 82 -15.70 -3.52 3.43
C SER A 82 -16.86 -2.64 2.97
N LYS A 83 -17.17 -2.72 1.68
CA LYS A 83 -18.32 -2.07 1.05
C LYS A 83 -19.39 -3.13 0.79
N VAL A 84 -20.64 -2.85 1.16
CA VAL A 84 -21.77 -3.73 0.84
C VAL A 84 -22.08 -3.62 -0.65
N ILE A 85 -22.07 -4.75 -1.36
CA ILE A 85 -22.39 -4.82 -2.80
C ILE A 85 -23.72 -5.51 -3.09
N LYS A 86 -24.22 -6.37 -2.19
CA LYS A 86 -25.59 -6.91 -2.20
C LYS A 86 -26.08 -7.14 -0.76
N THR A 87 -27.37 -7.01 -0.53
CA THR A 87 -27.97 -7.21 0.81
C THR A 87 -29.38 -7.79 0.71
N ASP A 88 -29.72 -8.69 1.64
CA ASP A 88 -31.09 -9.11 1.95
C ASP A 88 -31.49 -8.73 3.39
N SER A 89 -30.66 -7.90 4.05
CA SER A 89 -30.93 -7.37 5.38
C SER A 89 -31.58 -5.99 5.30
N PRO A 90 -32.66 -5.72 6.07
CA PRO A 90 -33.28 -4.39 6.11
C PRO A 90 -32.39 -3.34 6.82
N ASP A 91 -31.39 -3.78 7.58
CA ASP A 91 -30.53 -2.89 8.36
C ASP A 91 -29.38 -2.29 7.53
N PHE A 92 -29.09 -2.85 6.34
CA PHE A 92 -27.97 -2.44 5.49
C PHE A 92 -28.47 -2.14 4.07
N LYS A 93 -27.79 -1.22 3.39
CA LYS A 93 -27.98 -0.93 1.97
C LYS A 93 -26.69 -1.17 1.21
N GLU A 94 -26.81 -1.35 -0.10
CA GLU A 94 -25.65 -1.30 -1.00
C GLU A 94 -24.91 0.03 -0.82
N ASP A 95 -23.59 0.00 -1.05
CA ASP A 95 -22.63 1.07 -0.78
C ASP A 95 -22.39 1.43 0.70
N ASP A 96 -23.09 0.81 1.66
CA ASP A 96 -22.73 1.00 3.07
C ASP A 96 -21.29 0.53 3.33
N LEU A 97 -20.52 1.35 4.03
CA LEU A 97 -19.19 0.99 4.53
C LEU A 97 -19.33 0.35 5.90
N ILE A 98 -18.68 -0.79 6.10
CA ILE A 98 -18.77 -1.59 7.32
C ILE A 98 -17.40 -2.01 7.82
N VAL A 99 -17.32 -2.28 9.13
CA VAL A 99 -16.28 -3.12 9.73
C VAL A 99 -16.89 -4.48 10.05
N ALA A 100 -16.24 -5.57 9.62
CA ALA A 100 -16.66 -6.93 9.88
C ALA A 100 -15.46 -7.84 10.18
N TYR A 101 -15.69 -8.98 10.82
CA TYR A 101 -14.67 -10.03 11.01
C TYR A 101 -14.93 -11.17 10.03
N ILE A 102 -14.28 -11.10 8.87
CA ILE A 102 -14.55 -11.96 7.71
C ILE A 102 -13.23 -12.45 7.09
N PRO A 103 -13.28 -13.41 6.14
CA PRO A 103 -12.09 -13.84 5.41
C PRO A 103 -11.27 -12.68 4.85
N VAL A 104 -9.94 -12.78 4.93
CA VAL A 104 -9.02 -11.90 4.20
C VAL A 104 -9.04 -12.36 2.75
N ALA A 105 -9.93 -11.75 1.98
CA ALA A 105 -10.26 -12.08 0.59
C ALA A 105 -10.59 -10.80 -0.21
N GLU A 106 -10.81 -10.91 -1.51
CA GLU A 106 -11.33 -9.79 -2.31
C GLU A 106 -12.83 -9.54 -2.04
N TYR A 107 -13.60 -10.61 -1.83
CA TYR A 107 -15.03 -10.60 -1.55
C TYR A 107 -15.41 -11.60 -0.45
N ALA A 108 -16.52 -11.34 0.24
CA ALA A 108 -17.08 -12.28 1.21
C ALA A 108 -18.62 -12.27 1.23
N ARG A 109 -19.20 -13.41 1.61
CA ARG A 109 -20.61 -13.55 1.97
C ARG A 109 -20.73 -13.56 3.49
N ILE A 110 -21.62 -12.72 4.02
CA ILE A 110 -21.88 -12.60 5.46
C ILE A 110 -23.29 -13.13 5.71
N SER A 111 -23.42 -14.14 6.58
CA SER A 111 -24.72 -14.68 6.95
C SER A 111 -25.45 -13.77 7.94
N LYS A 112 -26.76 -13.98 8.08
CA LYS A 112 -27.60 -13.29 9.07
C LYS A 112 -27.06 -13.40 10.49
N GLU A 113 -26.51 -14.54 10.87
CA GLU A 113 -25.96 -14.77 12.22
C GLU A 113 -24.69 -13.94 12.47
N ALA A 114 -23.88 -13.74 11.43
CA ALA A 114 -22.65 -12.95 11.51
C ALA A 114 -22.92 -11.43 11.58
N LEU A 115 -24.09 -10.97 11.15
CA LEU A 115 -24.47 -9.55 11.17
C LEU A 115 -24.42 -8.92 12.56
N ALA A 116 -24.62 -9.69 13.63
CA ALA A 116 -24.53 -9.20 15.00
C ALA A 116 -23.15 -8.62 15.37
N THR A 117 -22.12 -8.96 14.58
CA THR A 117 -20.73 -8.48 14.76
C THR A 117 -20.31 -7.44 13.73
N VAL A 118 -21.19 -7.13 12.77
CA VAL A 118 -20.94 -6.13 11.73
C VAL A 118 -21.31 -4.75 12.24
N GLN A 119 -20.43 -3.78 12.00
CA GLN A 119 -20.67 -2.39 12.39
C GLN A 119 -20.65 -1.51 11.15
N LYS A 120 -21.65 -0.64 10.98
CA LYS A 120 -21.58 0.42 9.98
C LYS A 120 -20.54 1.45 10.38
N ILE A 121 -19.74 1.90 9.42
CA ILE A 121 -18.77 2.97 9.60
C ILE A 121 -19.52 4.30 9.57
N ASN A 122 -19.50 5.01 10.70
CA ASN A 122 -19.90 6.42 10.76
C ASN A 122 -18.65 7.29 10.60
N ASN A 123 -18.51 7.94 9.44
CA ASN A 123 -17.34 8.75 9.07
C ASN A 123 -17.75 10.16 8.58
N PRO A 124 -18.30 11.03 9.47
CA PRO A 124 -18.76 12.36 9.10
C PRO A 124 -17.62 13.32 8.70
N HIS A 125 -16.37 12.97 9.04
CA HIS A 125 -15.18 13.77 8.75
C HIS A 125 -14.38 13.29 7.54
N ASN A 126 -14.88 12.29 6.80
CA ASN A 126 -14.22 11.71 5.64
C ASN A 126 -12.76 11.29 5.90
N LEU A 127 -12.51 10.71 7.08
CA LEU A 127 -11.21 10.16 7.48
C LEU A 127 -10.85 8.94 6.63
N GLU A 128 -9.55 8.69 6.44
CA GLU A 128 -9.06 7.52 5.72
C GLU A 128 -9.61 6.22 6.32
N LEU A 129 -10.17 5.34 5.47
CA LEU A 129 -10.84 4.12 5.91
C LEU A 129 -9.92 3.16 6.69
N GLY A 130 -8.62 3.12 6.38
CA GLY A 130 -7.64 2.31 7.11
C GLY A 130 -7.58 2.64 8.61
N LEU A 131 -7.93 3.88 9.01
CA LEU A 131 -7.96 4.31 10.41
C LEU A 131 -9.01 3.56 11.23
N PHE A 132 -10.08 3.06 10.61
CA PHE A 132 -11.13 2.24 11.24
C PHE A 132 -10.67 0.80 11.57
N LEU A 133 -9.47 0.40 11.12
CA LEU A 133 -8.80 -0.83 11.56
C LEU A 133 -7.72 -0.56 12.61
N GLY A 134 -7.41 0.70 12.90
CA GLY A 134 -6.37 1.14 13.83
C GLY A 134 -6.92 2.01 14.96
N PRO A 135 -6.63 3.32 14.96
CA PRO A 135 -7.03 4.24 16.05
C PRO A 135 -8.55 4.36 16.24
N LEU A 136 -9.34 4.18 15.18
CA LEU A 136 -10.82 4.19 15.25
C LEU A 136 -11.40 2.77 15.34
N GLY A 137 -10.57 1.75 15.22
CA GLY A 137 -10.96 0.35 15.29
C GLY A 137 -10.69 -0.30 16.65
N MET A 138 -10.65 -1.64 16.61
CA MET A 138 -10.34 -2.48 17.76
C MET A 138 -9.02 -2.10 18.48
N PRO A 139 -7.90 -1.77 17.79
CA PRO A 139 -6.66 -1.38 18.48
C PRO A 139 -6.78 -0.07 19.28
N GLY A 140 -7.40 0.97 18.72
CA GLY A 140 -7.62 2.23 19.44
C GLY A 140 -8.58 2.08 20.62
N LEU A 141 -9.63 1.26 20.47
CA LEU A 141 -10.54 0.95 21.55
C LEU A 141 -9.88 0.12 22.67
N THR A 142 -8.93 -0.75 22.31
CA THR A 142 -8.08 -1.48 23.26
C THR A 142 -7.20 -0.52 24.06
N ALA A 143 -6.58 0.47 23.41
CA ALA A 143 -5.80 1.52 24.06
C ALA A 143 -6.66 2.30 25.07
N TRP A 144 -7.80 2.82 24.62
CA TRP A 144 -8.71 3.65 25.41
C TRP A 144 -9.24 2.91 26.65
N SER A 145 -9.87 1.76 26.43
CA SER A 145 -10.51 1.00 27.50
C SER A 145 -9.50 0.43 28.50
N GLY A 146 -8.36 -0.09 28.02
CA GLY A 146 -7.31 -0.62 28.91
C GLY A 146 -6.71 0.46 29.81
N LEU A 147 -6.39 1.61 29.22
CA LEU A 147 -5.81 2.72 29.97
C LEU A 147 -6.79 3.28 31.00
N HIS A 148 -8.03 3.60 30.62
CA HIS A 148 -8.97 4.20 31.57
C HIS A 148 -9.50 3.20 32.61
N ARG A 149 -9.74 1.93 32.24
CA ARG A 149 -10.33 0.95 33.17
C ARG A 149 -9.35 0.37 34.18
N ILE A 150 -8.12 0.07 33.74
CA ILE A 150 -7.08 -0.55 34.57
C ILE A 150 -6.01 0.47 34.94
N GLY A 151 -5.53 1.23 33.95
CA GLY A 151 -4.51 2.24 34.17
C GLY A 151 -4.99 3.38 35.07
N GLN A 152 -6.25 3.81 34.95
CA GLN A 152 -6.86 4.89 35.74
C GLN A 152 -5.92 6.12 35.84
N PRO A 153 -5.53 6.70 34.68
CA PRO A 153 -4.49 7.72 34.63
C PRO A 153 -4.83 8.94 35.50
N GLN A 154 -3.85 9.43 36.25
CA GLN A 154 -3.92 10.68 37.01
C GLN A 154 -2.87 11.66 36.50
N LYS A 155 -3.23 12.94 36.46
CA LYS A 155 -2.31 14.01 36.05
C LYS A 155 -1.04 14.00 36.91
N GLY A 156 0.12 14.08 36.26
CA GLY A 156 1.44 14.07 36.91
C GLY A 156 2.03 12.69 37.15
N GLU A 157 1.32 11.61 36.83
CA GLU A 157 1.87 10.25 36.88
C GLU A 157 2.81 9.96 35.70
N THR A 158 3.65 8.93 35.85
CA THR A 158 4.54 8.44 34.80
C THR A 158 4.02 7.12 34.23
N ILE A 159 3.87 7.04 32.91
CA ILE A 159 3.50 5.83 32.19
C ILE A 159 4.65 5.33 31.30
N PHE A 160 4.89 4.03 31.35
CA PHE A 160 5.72 3.31 30.39
C PHE A 160 4.85 2.52 29.41
N ILE A 161 5.22 2.51 28.13
CA ILE A 161 4.51 1.81 27.06
C ILE A 161 5.51 0.99 26.25
N SER A 162 5.34 -0.33 26.23
CA SER A 162 6.10 -1.20 25.33
C SER A 162 5.43 -1.26 23.95
N SER A 163 6.20 -1.47 22.88
CA SER A 163 5.73 -1.37 21.49
C SER A 163 5.05 -0.02 21.19
N ALA A 164 5.69 1.08 21.61
CA ALA A 164 5.10 2.41 21.64
C ALA A 164 4.75 3.00 20.26
N ALA A 165 5.44 2.56 19.20
CA ALA A 165 5.14 2.95 17.81
C ALA A 165 4.16 1.99 17.10
N GLY A 166 3.65 0.97 17.80
CA GLY A 166 2.69 0.00 17.26
C GLY A 166 1.26 0.52 17.25
N ALA A 167 0.32 -0.30 16.78
CA ALA A 167 -1.10 0.06 16.64
C ALA A 167 -1.75 0.59 17.93
N VAL A 168 -1.56 -0.14 19.05
CA VAL A 168 -2.12 0.22 20.36
C VAL A 168 -1.26 1.28 21.04
N GLY A 169 0.07 1.06 21.08
CA GLY A 169 1.00 1.92 21.82
C GLY A 169 1.00 3.39 21.39
N GLN A 170 0.89 3.65 20.07
CA GLN A 170 0.87 5.03 19.55
C GLN A 170 -0.37 5.81 20.03
N VAL A 171 -1.49 5.10 20.24
CA VAL A 171 -2.75 5.69 20.71
C VAL A 171 -2.70 5.87 22.23
N VAL A 172 -2.23 4.85 22.98
CA VAL A 172 -2.08 4.93 24.45
C VAL A 172 -1.24 6.15 24.84
N GLY A 173 -0.10 6.37 24.17
CA GLY A 173 0.79 7.47 24.51
C GLY A 173 0.13 8.83 24.36
N GLN A 174 -0.58 9.05 23.25
CA GLN A 174 -1.25 10.32 22.99
C GLN A 174 -2.45 10.56 23.92
N ILE A 175 -3.20 9.51 24.29
CA ILE A 175 -4.23 9.62 25.33
C ILE A 175 -3.56 9.99 26.66
N ALA A 176 -2.49 9.29 27.06
CA ALA A 176 -1.79 9.58 28.31
C ALA A 176 -1.18 10.99 28.35
N LYS A 177 -0.66 11.51 27.23
CA LYS A 177 -0.23 12.92 27.14
C LYS A 177 -1.37 13.89 27.41
N ARG A 178 -2.57 13.61 26.89
CA ARG A 178 -3.78 14.42 27.13
C ARG A 178 -4.26 14.35 28.58
N GLU A 179 -4.10 13.19 29.21
CA GLU A 179 -4.37 13.00 30.65
C GLU A 179 -3.31 13.68 31.56
N GLY A 180 -2.27 14.27 30.96
CA GLY A 180 -1.24 15.02 31.68
C GLY A 180 -0.18 14.14 32.35
N LEU A 181 0.10 12.96 31.78
CA LEU A 181 1.15 12.07 32.25
C LEU A 181 2.50 12.38 31.58
N THR A 182 3.57 11.97 32.25
CA THR A 182 4.90 11.79 31.65
C THR A 182 4.92 10.45 30.93
N VAL A 183 5.14 10.45 29.62
CA VAL A 183 4.99 9.27 28.76
C VAL A 183 6.35 8.80 28.24
N ILE A 184 6.69 7.56 28.55
CA ILE A 184 7.95 6.90 28.17
C ILE A 184 7.63 5.72 27.25
N GLY A 185 8.30 5.65 26.09
CA GLY A 185 8.07 4.61 25.09
C GLY A 185 9.28 3.71 24.84
N SER A 186 9.04 2.42 24.59
CA SER A 186 10.04 1.50 24.04
C SER A 186 9.69 1.11 22.60
N VAL A 187 10.69 1.16 21.72
CA VAL A 187 10.55 0.89 20.28
C VAL A 187 11.74 0.07 19.75
N GLY A 188 11.58 -0.52 18.55
CA GLY A 188 12.58 -1.43 17.97
C GLY A 188 13.53 -0.83 16.92
N SER A 189 13.51 0.49 16.72
CA SER A 189 14.43 1.23 15.82
C SER A 189 14.53 2.70 16.25
N ASP A 190 15.58 3.39 15.80
CA ASP A 190 15.79 4.81 16.10
C ASP A 190 14.77 5.70 15.35
N GLU A 191 14.39 5.32 14.14
CA GLU A 191 13.34 6.01 13.37
C GLU A 191 11.99 6.00 14.13
N LYS A 192 11.62 4.84 14.69
CA LYS A 192 10.44 4.73 15.54
C LYS A 192 10.57 5.56 16.81
N LEU A 193 11.79 5.71 17.34
CA LEU A 193 12.05 6.49 18.56
C LEU A 193 11.87 7.97 18.29
N GLU A 194 12.46 8.45 17.19
CA GLU A 194 12.30 9.81 16.72
C GLU A 194 10.83 10.15 16.49
N TYR A 195 10.07 9.26 15.85
CA TYR A 195 8.65 9.45 15.62
C TYR A 195 7.83 9.58 16.90
N ILE A 196 8.00 8.69 17.88
CA ILE A 196 7.20 8.79 19.11
C ILE A 196 7.50 10.07 19.89
N ILE A 197 8.76 10.56 19.86
CA ILE A 197 9.16 11.79 20.57
C ILE A 197 8.69 13.03 19.82
N LYS A 198 9.04 13.14 18.53
CA LYS A 198 8.82 14.36 17.75
C LYS A 198 7.39 14.50 17.23
N GLU A 199 6.79 13.39 16.78
CA GLU A 199 5.47 13.42 16.14
C GLU A 199 4.34 13.13 17.12
N LEU A 200 4.51 12.15 18.01
CA LEU A 200 3.46 11.75 18.97
C LEU A 200 3.56 12.45 20.33
N GLY A 201 4.64 13.20 20.58
CA GLY A 201 4.81 14.00 21.79
C GLY A 201 5.13 13.20 23.06
N PHE A 202 5.72 12.00 22.93
CA PHE A 202 6.26 11.28 24.09
C PHE A 202 7.39 12.09 24.72
N ASP A 203 7.47 12.09 26.06
CA ASP A 203 8.49 12.85 26.79
C ASP A 203 9.87 12.22 26.69
N ALA A 204 9.92 10.88 26.60
CA ALA A 204 11.15 10.15 26.38
C ALA A 204 10.88 8.76 25.76
N GLY A 205 11.95 8.12 25.32
CA GLY A 205 11.91 6.72 24.95
C GLY A 205 13.29 6.12 24.73
N PHE A 206 13.31 4.85 24.36
CA PHE A 206 14.54 4.15 24.03
C PHE A 206 14.31 3.07 22.97
N ASN A 207 15.36 2.79 22.20
CA ASN A 207 15.41 1.66 21.29
C ASN A 207 15.88 0.41 22.06
N TYR A 208 14.97 -0.53 22.31
CA TYR A 208 15.28 -1.71 23.14
C TYR A 208 16.32 -2.66 22.53
N LYS A 209 16.63 -2.50 21.24
CA LYS A 209 17.70 -3.27 20.56
C LYS A 209 19.10 -2.70 20.84
N LYS A 210 19.18 -1.45 21.34
CA LYS A 210 20.44 -0.77 21.66
C LYS A 210 20.67 -0.59 23.15
N GLU A 211 19.59 -0.53 23.93
CA GLU A 211 19.63 -0.35 25.38
C GLU A 211 18.60 -1.26 26.03
N SER A 212 18.99 -1.98 27.08
CA SER A 212 18.06 -2.88 27.74
C SER A 212 16.98 -2.10 28.52
N PRO A 213 15.73 -2.60 28.62
CA PRO A 213 14.72 -1.96 29.46
C PRO A 213 15.14 -1.82 30.93
N LYS A 214 16.01 -2.72 31.43
CA LYS A 214 16.54 -2.71 32.80
C LYS A 214 17.44 -1.51 33.07
N ASP A 215 18.14 -1.02 32.05
CA ASP A 215 19.01 0.17 32.14
C ASP A 215 18.23 1.45 31.81
N ALA A 216 17.34 1.38 30.80
CA ALA A 216 16.62 2.54 30.31
C ALA A 216 15.58 3.08 31.31
N LEU A 217 14.83 2.20 31.99
CA LEU A 217 13.75 2.64 32.88
C LEU A 217 14.25 3.43 34.11
N PRO A 218 15.26 2.99 34.87
CA PRO A 218 15.80 3.80 35.96
C PRO A 218 16.37 5.14 35.49
N ARG A 219 16.93 5.19 34.27
CA ARG A 219 17.48 6.41 33.68
C ARG A 219 16.39 7.41 33.27
N LEU A 220 15.31 6.92 32.67
CA LEU A 220 14.21 7.74 32.14
C LEU A 220 13.13 8.06 33.18
N ALA A 221 12.97 7.21 34.19
CA ALA A 221 12.03 7.35 35.29
C ALA A 221 12.73 7.06 36.63
N PRO A 222 13.63 7.95 37.10
CA PRO A 222 14.39 7.72 38.34
C PRO A 222 13.50 7.57 39.58
N GLU A 223 12.33 8.21 39.58
CA GLU A 223 11.31 8.08 40.65
C GLU A 223 10.37 6.88 40.45
N GLY A 224 10.59 6.07 39.41
CA GLY A 224 9.75 4.95 39.03
C GLY A 224 8.53 5.31 38.19
N ILE A 225 7.74 4.29 37.85
CA ILE A 225 6.55 4.38 37.00
C ILE A 225 5.27 4.07 37.78
N ASP A 226 4.18 4.75 37.44
CA ASP A 226 2.84 4.55 38.01
C ASP A 226 2.03 3.56 37.17
N ILE A 227 2.16 3.65 35.84
CA ILE A 227 1.46 2.78 34.89
C ILE A 227 2.46 2.11 33.94
N TYR A 228 2.26 0.83 33.65
CA TYR A 228 2.89 0.18 32.51
C TYR A 228 1.83 -0.43 31.59
N PHE A 229 1.71 0.09 30.38
CA PHE A 229 0.85 -0.51 29.36
C PHE A 229 1.64 -1.60 28.62
N GLU A 230 1.33 -2.87 28.94
CA GLU A 230 2.11 -4.04 28.55
C GLU A 230 1.62 -4.64 27.23
N ASN A 231 2.47 -4.61 26.19
CA ASN A 231 2.25 -5.19 24.86
C ASN A 231 3.26 -6.28 24.45
N VAL A 232 4.36 -6.45 25.20
CA VAL A 232 5.56 -7.21 24.80
C VAL A 232 5.86 -8.40 25.72
N GLY A 233 5.88 -8.22 27.04
CA GLY A 233 6.33 -9.24 28.00
C GLY A 233 7.85 -9.25 28.20
N GLY A 234 8.40 -10.41 28.56
CA GLY A 234 9.85 -10.65 28.61
C GLY A 234 10.63 -9.67 29.50
N ASP A 235 11.77 -9.18 29.00
CA ASP A 235 12.63 -8.25 29.74
C ASP A 235 11.96 -6.90 30.04
N HIS A 236 11.00 -6.45 29.20
CA HIS A 236 10.22 -5.24 29.46
C HIS A 236 9.36 -5.41 30.72
N LEU A 237 8.72 -6.57 30.87
CA LEU A 237 7.91 -6.88 32.04
C LEU A 237 8.75 -6.92 33.32
N GLU A 238 9.90 -7.60 33.30
CA GLU A 238 10.79 -7.67 34.46
C GLU A 238 11.33 -6.29 34.86
N ALA A 239 11.71 -5.47 33.87
CA ALA A 239 12.16 -4.11 34.11
C ALA A 239 11.06 -3.22 34.69
N ALA A 240 9.82 -3.33 34.19
CA ALA A 240 8.68 -2.60 34.73
C ALA A 240 8.38 -3.00 36.18
N LEU A 241 8.31 -4.30 36.48
CA LEU A 241 8.13 -4.82 37.86
C LEU A 241 9.15 -4.22 38.83
N ALA A 242 10.43 -4.18 38.42
CA ALA A 242 11.51 -3.59 39.20
C ALA A 242 11.39 -2.07 39.39
N ASN A 243 10.74 -1.34 38.48
CA ASN A 243 10.68 0.12 38.47
C ASN A 243 9.33 0.73 38.84
N PHE A 244 8.30 -0.05 39.13
CA PHE A 244 7.04 0.50 39.65
C PHE A 244 7.20 1.29 40.95
N LYS A 245 6.36 2.29 41.12
CA LYS A 245 6.02 2.88 42.42
C LYS A 245 5.02 1.99 43.17
N VAL A 246 4.85 2.25 44.46
CA VAL A 246 3.81 1.59 45.27
C VAL A 246 2.43 1.96 44.73
N GLY A 247 1.55 0.98 44.54
CA GLY A 247 0.21 1.18 43.98
C GLY A 247 0.17 1.23 42.44
N GLY A 248 1.26 0.83 41.76
CA GLY A 248 1.34 0.84 40.31
C GLY A 248 0.27 -0.04 39.62
N ARG A 249 -0.08 0.30 38.37
CA ARG A 249 -1.09 -0.44 37.57
C ARG A 249 -0.54 -0.89 36.24
N MET A 250 -0.90 -2.10 35.84
CA MET A 250 -0.46 -2.71 34.59
C MET A 250 -1.65 -3.29 33.82
N PRO A 251 -2.21 -2.54 32.85
CA PRO A 251 -3.03 -3.12 31.80
C PRO A 251 -2.18 -4.07 30.96
N VAL A 252 -2.44 -5.38 31.09
CA VAL A 252 -1.78 -6.42 30.29
C VAL A 252 -2.57 -6.62 29.01
N CYS A 253 -2.17 -5.92 27.95
CA CYS A 253 -2.80 -5.96 26.64
C CYS A 253 -2.28 -7.12 25.78
N GLY A 254 -0.97 -7.35 25.79
CA GLY A 254 -0.33 -8.39 25.00
C GLY A 254 1.06 -8.74 25.51
N MET A 255 1.59 -9.86 25.04
CA MET A 255 2.95 -10.31 25.32
C MET A 255 3.57 -10.90 24.04
N ILE A 256 3.74 -10.05 23.02
CA ILE A 256 4.09 -10.51 21.66
C ILE A 256 5.44 -11.24 21.59
N ASP A 257 6.37 -10.97 22.53
CA ASP A 257 7.72 -11.57 22.56
C ASP A 257 7.69 -13.10 22.49
N ILE A 258 6.69 -13.72 23.12
CA ILE A 258 6.60 -15.18 23.22
C ILE A 258 5.72 -15.83 22.15
N TYR A 259 5.06 -15.07 21.28
CA TYR A 259 4.05 -15.61 20.36
C TYR A 259 4.61 -16.59 19.33
N ASN A 260 5.89 -16.45 18.99
CA ASN A 260 6.60 -17.33 18.04
C ASN A 260 7.55 -18.32 18.74
N THR A 261 7.57 -18.34 20.07
CA THR A 261 8.46 -19.22 20.86
C THR A 261 7.67 -20.41 21.38
N PRO A 262 8.07 -21.66 21.06
CA PRO A 262 7.45 -22.85 21.63
C PRO A 262 7.43 -22.81 23.16
N TYR A 263 6.34 -23.27 23.78
CA TYR A 263 6.15 -23.19 25.23
C TYR A 263 7.33 -23.74 26.05
N ALA A 264 7.92 -24.86 25.63
CA ALA A 264 9.07 -25.48 26.29
C ALA A 264 10.34 -24.61 26.30
N GLN A 265 10.41 -23.59 25.44
CA GLN A 265 11.53 -22.64 25.32
C GLN A 265 11.22 -21.28 25.97
N GLN A 266 9.98 -21.05 26.38
CA GLN A 266 9.58 -19.78 26.99
C GLN A 266 10.21 -19.64 28.38
N LYS A 267 10.75 -18.46 28.66
CA LYS A 267 11.31 -18.11 29.97
C LYS A 267 10.19 -17.58 30.85
N GLY A 268 10.10 -18.08 32.08
CA GLY A 268 9.17 -17.54 33.08
C GLY A 268 9.60 -16.15 33.54
N THR A 269 8.61 -15.31 33.86
CA THR A 269 8.84 -13.96 34.41
C THR A 269 9.41 -14.04 35.82
N LYS A 270 10.55 -13.39 36.06
CA LYS A 270 11.13 -13.25 37.39
C LYS A 270 10.57 -12.03 38.12
N ASN A 271 10.82 -11.95 39.43
CA ASN A 271 10.52 -10.78 40.27
C ASN A 271 9.02 -10.47 40.44
N LEU A 272 8.13 -11.47 40.30
CA LEU A 272 6.70 -11.31 40.61
C LEU A 272 6.43 -10.95 42.08
N THR A 273 7.39 -11.14 42.99
CA THR A 273 7.32 -10.69 44.38
C THR A 273 7.12 -9.17 44.51
N GLN A 274 7.48 -8.39 43.48
CA GLN A 274 7.19 -6.94 43.44
C GLN A 274 5.70 -6.63 43.44
N LEU A 275 4.85 -7.54 42.95
CA LEU A 275 3.39 -7.36 43.04
C LEU A 275 2.94 -7.19 44.49
N ILE A 276 3.57 -7.92 45.42
CA ILE A 276 3.30 -7.81 46.85
C ILE A 276 3.99 -6.57 47.42
N ALA A 277 5.30 -6.44 47.20
CA ALA A 277 6.10 -5.38 47.82
C ALA A 277 5.64 -3.97 47.43
N LYS A 278 5.18 -3.81 46.18
CA LYS A 278 4.72 -2.53 45.63
C LYS A 278 3.21 -2.49 45.41
N GLN A 279 2.47 -3.51 45.83
CA GLN A 279 1.01 -3.54 45.75
C GLN A 279 0.50 -3.26 44.32
N ILE A 280 1.16 -3.85 43.32
CA ILE A 280 0.89 -3.59 41.90
C ILE A 280 -0.37 -4.32 41.49
N THR A 281 -1.27 -3.63 40.80
CA THR A 281 -2.37 -4.27 40.08
C THR A 281 -1.90 -4.70 38.69
N MET A 282 -1.76 -6.00 38.46
CA MET A 282 -1.47 -6.57 37.14
C MET A 282 -2.70 -7.28 36.61
N GLN A 283 -3.33 -6.74 35.56
CA GLN A 283 -4.62 -7.22 35.07
C GLN A 283 -4.64 -7.36 33.55
N GLY A 284 -4.92 -8.58 33.07
CA GLY A 284 -5.24 -8.84 31.67
C GLY A 284 -6.66 -8.43 31.31
N PHE A 285 -6.86 -8.07 30.04
CA PHE A 285 -8.18 -7.74 29.51
C PHE A 285 -8.33 -8.15 28.05
N LEU A 286 -9.58 -8.31 27.63
CA LEU A 286 -9.96 -8.51 26.24
C LEU A 286 -10.93 -7.38 25.87
N VAL A 287 -10.64 -6.67 24.78
CA VAL A 287 -11.44 -5.52 24.35
C VAL A 287 -12.91 -5.85 24.09
N GLY A 288 -13.22 -7.08 23.65
CA GLY A 288 -14.59 -7.54 23.45
C GLY A 288 -15.39 -7.79 24.73
N ASN A 289 -14.76 -7.76 25.92
CA ASN A 289 -15.48 -7.89 27.18
C ASN A 289 -16.37 -6.66 27.41
N PRO A 290 -17.65 -6.82 27.82
CA PRO A 290 -18.58 -5.70 28.01
C PRO A 290 -18.10 -4.57 28.93
N LYS A 291 -17.17 -4.84 29.86
CA LYS A 291 -16.59 -3.84 30.77
C LYS A 291 -15.46 -3.00 30.15
N PHE A 292 -15.05 -3.32 28.94
CA PHE A 292 -13.95 -2.66 28.21
C PHE A 292 -14.51 -2.03 26.94
N GLY A 293 -14.17 -2.53 25.75
CA GLY A 293 -14.48 -1.87 24.48
C GLY A 293 -15.94 -1.41 24.35
N PRO A 294 -16.95 -2.29 24.55
CA PRO A 294 -18.35 -1.89 24.52
C PRO A 294 -18.73 -0.76 25.49
N ALA A 295 -18.14 -0.70 26.69
CA ALA A 295 -18.42 0.35 27.67
C ALA A 295 -17.85 1.72 27.29
N TYR A 296 -16.76 1.75 26.52
CA TYR A 296 -16.05 2.98 26.14
C TYR A 296 -16.24 3.38 24.66
N TYR A 297 -16.92 2.57 23.85
CA TYR A 297 -16.99 2.74 22.39
C TYR A 297 -17.51 4.12 21.98
N LYS A 298 -18.61 4.58 22.58
CA LYS A 298 -19.22 5.86 22.22
C LYS A 298 -18.26 7.04 22.44
N GLU A 299 -17.69 7.12 23.64
CA GLU A 299 -16.73 8.16 24.02
C GLU A 299 -15.46 8.11 23.14
N HIS A 300 -14.95 6.91 22.89
CA HIS A 300 -13.79 6.69 22.01
C HIS A 300 -14.06 7.21 20.59
N GLN A 301 -15.19 6.86 19.98
CA GLN A 301 -15.52 7.29 18.62
C GLN A 301 -15.70 8.81 18.53
N GLU A 302 -16.41 9.43 19.48
CA GLU A 302 -16.66 10.87 19.49
C GLU A 302 -15.35 11.66 19.64
N ASN A 303 -14.49 11.27 20.58
CA ASN A 303 -13.25 12.01 20.85
C ASN A 303 -12.15 11.72 19.83
N MET A 304 -11.93 10.45 19.46
CA MET A 304 -10.80 10.08 18.61
C MET A 304 -10.97 10.59 17.18
N GLN A 305 -12.18 10.53 16.61
CA GLN A 305 -12.43 11.10 15.28
C GLN A 305 -12.17 12.61 15.26
N LYS A 306 -12.65 13.32 16.28
CA LYS A 306 -12.42 14.75 16.45
C LYS A 306 -10.92 15.07 16.55
N TRP A 307 -10.17 14.35 17.36
CA TRP A 307 -8.74 14.62 17.53
C TRP A 307 -7.91 14.29 16.29
N LEU A 308 -8.31 13.28 15.52
CA LEU A 308 -7.66 12.94 14.25
C LEU A 308 -7.90 14.04 13.20
N VAL A 309 -9.12 14.54 13.04
CA VAL A 309 -9.42 15.61 12.05
C VAL A 309 -8.78 16.94 12.45
N GLU A 310 -8.65 17.23 13.74
CA GLU A 310 -7.92 18.39 14.25
C GLU A 310 -6.39 18.26 14.11
N GLY A 311 -5.87 17.08 13.74
CA GLY A 311 -4.43 16.78 13.71
C GLY A 311 -3.77 16.73 15.08
N SER A 312 -4.56 16.80 16.15
CA SER A 312 -4.10 16.80 17.53
C SER A 312 -3.82 15.38 18.06
N VAL A 313 -4.36 14.36 17.39
CA VAL A 313 -3.84 12.99 17.44
C VAL A 313 -3.38 12.61 16.04
N LYS A 314 -2.21 11.99 15.95
CA LYS A 314 -1.65 11.45 14.71
C LYS A 314 -1.65 9.92 14.77
N ALA A 315 -1.86 9.27 13.64
CA ALA A 315 -1.75 7.83 13.54
C ALA A 315 -0.95 7.47 12.29
N LYS A 316 -0.02 6.53 12.43
CA LYS A 316 0.71 5.96 11.30
C LYS A 316 0.17 4.58 10.99
N LEU A 317 -0.22 4.40 9.73
CA LEU A 317 -0.56 3.11 9.15
C LEU A 317 0.67 2.57 8.41
N HIS A 318 0.82 1.26 8.40
CA HIS A 318 1.79 0.54 7.59
C HIS A 318 0.99 -0.33 6.63
N VAL A 319 1.00 0.05 5.35
CA VAL A 319 0.12 -0.55 4.35
C VAL A 319 0.91 -1.57 3.53
N THR A 320 0.45 -2.82 3.56
CA THR A 320 0.80 -3.83 2.57
C THR A 320 -0.19 -3.70 1.42
N GLU A 321 0.30 -3.43 0.21
CA GLU A 321 -0.52 -3.24 -0.99
C GLU A 321 -0.72 -4.57 -1.72
N GLY A 322 -1.97 -4.87 -2.07
CA GLY A 322 -2.34 -6.03 -2.87
C GLY A 322 -2.44 -7.34 -2.07
N ILE A 323 -3.52 -8.10 -2.30
CA ILE A 323 -3.77 -9.36 -1.59
C ILE A 323 -2.69 -10.43 -1.84
N ASP A 324 -1.98 -10.35 -2.97
CA ASP A 324 -0.86 -11.26 -3.27
C ASP A 324 0.28 -11.18 -2.24
N ASN A 325 0.45 -10.02 -1.59
CA ASN A 325 1.49 -9.78 -0.57
C ASN A 325 0.98 -10.05 0.86
N ALA A 326 -0.21 -10.63 1.03
CA ALA A 326 -0.86 -10.74 2.34
C ALA A 326 -0.10 -11.63 3.33
N ALA A 327 0.50 -12.73 2.86
CA ALA A 327 1.24 -13.64 3.73
C ALA A 327 2.49 -12.96 4.30
N GLU A 328 3.24 -12.28 3.45
CA GLU A 328 4.43 -11.51 3.77
C GLU A 328 4.13 -10.36 4.73
N GLY A 329 3.12 -9.54 4.40
CA GLY A 329 2.73 -8.40 5.23
C GLY A 329 2.28 -8.80 6.64
N PHE A 330 1.64 -9.97 6.78
CA PHE A 330 1.30 -10.51 8.09
C PHE A 330 2.53 -10.96 8.88
N VAL A 331 3.52 -11.58 8.23
CA VAL A 331 4.77 -12.00 8.88
C VAL A 331 5.61 -10.80 9.29
N ASP A 332 5.65 -9.74 8.49
CA ASP A 332 6.37 -8.49 8.77
C ASP A 332 5.93 -7.83 10.09
N LEU A 333 4.63 -7.90 10.40
CA LEU A 333 4.10 -7.49 11.70
C LEU A 333 4.72 -8.29 12.86
N LEU A 334 4.82 -9.61 12.71
CA LEU A 334 5.30 -10.50 13.78
C LEU A 334 6.79 -10.35 14.08
N VAL A 335 7.58 -9.85 13.12
CA VAL A 335 9.01 -9.55 13.30
C VAL A 335 9.27 -8.05 13.57
N GLY A 336 8.21 -7.24 13.66
CA GLY A 336 8.30 -5.82 14.02
C GLY A 336 8.88 -4.92 12.92
N ARG A 337 8.77 -5.32 11.64
CA ARG A 337 9.14 -4.50 10.48
C ARG A 337 8.12 -3.40 10.22
N ASN A 338 6.85 -3.67 10.48
CA ASN A 338 5.80 -2.68 10.33
C ASN A 338 6.10 -1.42 11.17
N PHE A 339 5.80 -0.25 10.61
CA PHE A 339 5.91 1.02 11.31
C PHE A 339 4.54 1.66 11.45
N GLY A 340 3.94 1.52 12.64
CA GLY A 340 2.56 1.91 12.89
C GLY A 340 1.61 0.71 12.85
N LYS A 341 0.33 0.95 12.58
CA LYS A 341 -0.68 -0.10 12.47
C LYS A 341 -0.57 -0.81 11.12
N ALA A 342 -0.24 -2.11 11.14
CA ALA A 342 -0.19 -2.94 9.94
C ALA A 342 -1.60 -3.24 9.40
N ILE A 343 -1.82 -2.91 8.12
CA ILE A 343 -3.04 -3.22 7.37
C ILE A 343 -2.66 -3.74 5.98
N LEU A 344 -3.54 -4.58 5.43
CA LEU A 344 -3.52 -4.99 4.03
C LEU A 344 -4.55 -4.16 3.28
N LYS A 345 -4.14 -3.50 2.20
CA LYS A 345 -5.04 -2.86 1.25
C LYS A 345 -5.29 -3.84 0.09
N ILE A 346 -6.54 -4.30 -0.01
CA ILE A 346 -6.95 -5.35 -0.95
C ILE A 346 -7.53 -4.71 -2.21
N ARG A 347 -8.43 -3.73 -2.03
CA ARG A 347 -9.02 -2.93 -3.10
C ARG A 347 -8.75 -1.46 -2.85
N TYR A 348 -8.67 -0.71 -3.95
CA TYR A 348 -8.57 0.75 -3.89
C TYR A 348 -9.95 1.33 -3.61
N ASN A 349 -10.10 2.04 -2.49
CA ASN A 349 -11.26 2.90 -2.31
C ASN A 349 -11.09 4.13 -3.19
N ARG A 350 -11.64 4.11 -4.41
CA ARG A 350 -11.69 5.31 -5.24
C ARG A 350 -12.69 6.28 -4.63
N VAL A 351 -12.23 7.47 -4.27
CA VAL A 351 -13.12 8.58 -3.97
C VAL A 351 -13.62 9.08 -5.32
N GLY A 352 -14.83 8.66 -5.70
CA GLY A 352 -15.47 9.13 -6.92
C GLY A 352 -15.62 10.65 -6.91
N TYR A 353 -15.64 11.24 -8.10
CA TYR A 353 -15.84 12.69 -8.26
C TYR A 353 -17.17 13.12 -7.61
N ASN A 354 -17.11 14.06 -6.66
CA ASN A 354 -18.29 14.57 -5.95
C ASN A 354 -18.91 15.74 -6.70
N ILE A 355 -19.81 15.45 -7.64
CA ILE A 355 -20.51 16.48 -8.42
C ILE A 355 -21.32 17.46 -7.54
N ASN A 356 -21.86 17.01 -6.41
CA ASN A 356 -22.65 17.85 -5.51
C ASN A 356 -21.78 18.90 -4.80
N GLY A 357 -20.46 18.69 -4.73
CA GLY A 357 -19.49 19.65 -4.24
C GLY A 357 -19.11 20.72 -5.28
N SER A 358 -19.50 20.55 -6.55
CA SER A 358 -19.18 21.48 -7.63
C SER A 358 -20.31 22.46 -7.92
N THR A 359 -19.94 23.70 -8.22
CA THR A 359 -20.87 24.74 -8.69
C THR A 359 -20.98 24.81 -10.22
N THR A 360 -20.08 24.17 -10.94
CA THR A 360 -19.97 24.21 -12.42
C THR A 360 -20.18 22.84 -13.07
N GLY A 361 -20.04 21.76 -12.29
CA GLY A 361 -20.08 20.39 -12.77
C GLY A 361 -21.49 19.97 -13.20
N ARG A 362 -21.60 19.32 -14.35
CA ARG A 362 -22.86 18.77 -14.87
C ARG A 362 -22.64 17.39 -15.47
N TYR A 363 -23.57 16.47 -15.18
CA TYR A 363 -23.65 15.22 -15.93
C TYR A 363 -23.97 15.53 -17.39
N THR A 364 -23.26 14.90 -18.33
CA THR A 364 -23.57 15.04 -19.76
C THR A 364 -24.83 14.26 -20.14
N GLY A 365 -25.17 13.25 -19.35
CA GLY A 365 -26.24 12.28 -19.62
C GLY A 365 -25.72 10.95 -20.17
N ASP A 366 -24.42 10.89 -20.51
CA ASP A 366 -23.77 9.69 -21.01
C ASP A 366 -23.19 8.85 -19.86
N TYR A 367 -23.08 7.55 -20.10
CA TYR A 367 -22.37 6.61 -19.24
C TYR A 367 -21.21 6.04 -20.04
N ALA A 368 -20.02 6.09 -19.47
CA ALA A 368 -18.80 5.61 -20.10
C ALA A 368 -18.33 4.32 -19.42
N ASP A 369 -17.89 3.35 -20.21
CA ASP A 369 -17.34 2.07 -19.78
C ASP A 369 -16.13 1.72 -20.66
N ILE A 370 -14.94 1.88 -20.08
CA ILE A 370 -13.68 1.56 -20.76
C ILE A 370 -13.24 0.15 -20.31
N PRO A 371 -13.37 -0.88 -21.16
CA PRO A 371 -12.86 -2.21 -20.86
C PRO A 371 -11.33 -2.24 -20.96
N TYR A 372 -10.69 -2.98 -20.06
CA TYR A 372 -9.25 -3.28 -20.11
C TYR A 372 -8.99 -4.75 -19.75
N LEU A 373 -7.73 -5.18 -19.83
CA LEU A 373 -7.37 -6.57 -19.57
C LEU A 373 -7.74 -6.97 -18.14
N GLY A 374 -8.69 -7.89 -17.96
CA GLY A 374 -9.11 -8.32 -16.63
C GLY A 374 -10.04 -7.35 -15.90
N GLY A 375 -10.69 -6.43 -16.63
CA GLY A 375 -11.69 -5.57 -16.02
C GLY A 375 -12.22 -4.39 -16.83
N ASN A 376 -12.78 -3.40 -16.14
CA ASN A 376 -13.34 -2.17 -16.72
C ASN A 376 -13.29 -1.00 -15.74
N THR A 377 -13.17 0.23 -16.26
CA THR A 377 -13.41 1.47 -15.52
C THR A 377 -14.65 2.11 -16.11
N ALA A 378 -15.66 2.32 -15.29
CA ALA A 378 -16.93 2.88 -15.72
C ALA A 378 -17.44 3.97 -14.78
N GLY A 379 -18.30 4.80 -15.33
CA GLY A 379 -19.04 5.80 -14.57
C GLY A 379 -19.73 6.83 -15.47
N PRO A 380 -20.54 7.71 -14.86
CA PRO A 380 -21.19 8.78 -15.60
C PRO A 380 -20.16 9.76 -16.14
N ALA A 381 -20.38 10.24 -17.37
CA ALA A 381 -19.60 11.33 -17.93
C ALA A 381 -20.04 12.66 -17.31
N VAL A 382 -19.05 13.46 -16.94
CA VAL A 382 -19.24 14.77 -16.30
C VAL A 382 -18.46 15.82 -17.08
N SER A 383 -19.09 16.96 -17.31
CA SER A 383 -18.43 18.19 -17.78
C SER A 383 -18.26 19.15 -16.61
N GLU A 384 -17.09 19.77 -16.49
CA GLU A 384 -16.70 20.68 -15.41
C GLU A 384 -15.81 21.81 -15.92
N VAL A 385 -15.88 22.97 -15.29
CA VAL A 385 -14.95 24.07 -15.57
C VAL A 385 -13.73 23.93 -14.68
N TRP A 386 -12.58 23.62 -15.28
CA TRP A 386 -11.31 23.49 -14.59
C TRP A 386 -10.55 24.81 -14.60
N LYS A 387 -9.75 25.04 -13.55
CA LYS A 387 -8.89 26.21 -13.42
C LYS A 387 -7.51 25.82 -12.92
N ALA A 388 -6.49 26.31 -13.60
CA ALA A 388 -5.09 26.18 -13.19
C ALA A 388 -4.40 27.52 -13.46
N ASP A 389 -3.95 28.19 -12.40
CA ASP A 389 -3.45 29.57 -12.45
C ASP A 389 -4.42 30.50 -13.21
N ASP A 390 -3.97 31.08 -14.32
CA ASP A 390 -4.75 32.00 -15.17
C ASP A 390 -5.54 31.27 -16.28
N LEU A 391 -5.40 29.95 -16.41
CA LEU A 391 -6.07 29.13 -17.41
C LEU A 391 -7.42 28.62 -16.90
N THR A 392 -8.45 28.70 -17.75
CA THR A 392 -9.78 28.15 -17.49
C THR A 392 -10.28 27.45 -18.74
N TRP A 393 -10.72 26.19 -18.62
CA TRP A 393 -11.23 25.40 -19.75
C TRP A 393 -12.40 24.51 -19.30
N ASN A 394 -13.19 24.00 -20.24
CA ASN A 394 -14.24 23.04 -19.95
C ASN A 394 -13.76 21.61 -20.25
N GLN A 395 -13.73 20.74 -19.26
CA GLN A 395 -13.32 19.35 -19.42
C GLN A 395 -14.49 18.40 -19.24
N THR A 396 -14.66 17.49 -20.19
CA THR A 396 -15.48 16.29 -19.98
C THR A 396 -14.58 15.14 -19.55
N PHE A 397 -14.97 14.38 -18.53
CA PHE A 397 -14.24 13.22 -18.01
C PHE A 397 -15.20 12.17 -17.45
N ILE A 398 -14.72 10.93 -17.32
CA ILE A 398 -15.47 9.85 -16.68
C ILE A 398 -15.33 10.01 -15.16
N ALA A 399 -16.44 10.21 -14.45
CA ALA A 399 -16.47 10.15 -13.00
C ALA A 399 -16.45 8.68 -12.56
N ALA A 400 -15.29 8.04 -12.70
CA ALA A 400 -15.08 6.61 -12.49
C ALA A 400 -15.49 6.17 -11.07
N ASN A 401 -16.70 5.64 -10.95
CA ASN A 401 -17.27 5.10 -9.71
C ASN A 401 -17.23 3.56 -9.68
N GLU A 402 -16.98 2.92 -10.83
CA GLU A 402 -16.82 1.48 -10.98
C GLU A 402 -15.42 1.18 -11.52
N SER A 403 -14.64 0.36 -10.79
CA SER A 403 -13.44 -0.26 -11.34
C SER A 403 -13.05 -1.49 -10.54
N ASN A 404 -12.63 -2.52 -11.26
CA ASN A 404 -12.18 -3.81 -10.72
C ASN A 404 -10.65 -3.98 -10.72
N TRP A 405 -9.87 -2.95 -11.06
CA TRP A 405 -8.40 -3.00 -11.05
C TRP A 405 -7.74 -2.32 -9.86
N ALA A 406 -6.58 -2.87 -9.48
CA ALA A 406 -5.67 -2.36 -8.46
C ALA A 406 -4.51 -1.49 -9.04
N ALA A 407 -4.30 -1.47 -10.36
CA ALA A 407 -3.27 -0.64 -10.99
C ALA A 407 -3.70 -0.33 -12.42
N LEU A 408 -4.44 0.77 -12.66
CA LEU A 408 -4.86 1.14 -14.01
C LEU A 408 -3.66 1.35 -14.92
N ALA A 409 -3.71 0.74 -16.10
CA ALA A 409 -2.90 1.19 -17.23
C ALA A 409 -3.28 2.62 -17.68
N ALA A 410 -4.39 3.12 -17.11
CA ALA A 410 -4.92 4.47 -17.21
C ALA A 410 -4.82 5.29 -15.90
N ASP A 411 -4.18 4.80 -14.82
CA ASP A 411 -3.87 5.63 -13.63
C ASP A 411 -2.69 6.57 -13.94
N GLY A 412 -2.07 6.34 -15.10
CA GLY A 412 -1.01 7.15 -15.65
C GLY A 412 -1.46 8.40 -16.40
N PHE A 413 -0.53 9.36 -16.55
CA PHE A 413 -0.71 10.58 -17.34
C PHE A 413 -1.01 10.33 -18.83
N MET A 414 -0.88 9.10 -19.32
CA MET A 414 -1.24 8.75 -20.69
C MET A 414 -2.74 8.85 -20.96
N GLY A 415 -3.58 8.77 -19.92
CA GLY A 415 -5.01 9.06 -20.04
C GLY A 415 -5.32 10.51 -20.39
N LEU A 416 -4.35 11.42 -20.21
CA LEU A 416 -4.51 12.83 -20.57
C LEU A 416 -4.42 13.07 -22.08
N ALA A 417 -4.02 12.05 -22.84
CA ALA A 417 -3.47 12.26 -24.16
C ALA A 417 -4.45 11.92 -25.29
N PHE A 418 -4.70 10.65 -25.57
CA PHE A 418 -5.25 10.27 -26.87
C PHE A 418 -6.67 9.76 -26.80
N SER A 419 -7.46 10.14 -27.80
CA SER A 419 -8.87 9.78 -27.94
C SER A 419 -9.18 8.28 -28.00
N SER A 420 -8.15 7.41 -28.02
CA SER A 420 -8.31 5.97 -28.20
C SER A 420 -8.95 5.24 -27.00
N ILE A 421 -9.07 5.92 -25.86
CA ILE A 421 -9.80 5.46 -24.66
C ILE A 421 -11.04 6.31 -24.34
N ILE A 422 -11.52 7.16 -25.26
CA ILE A 422 -12.72 7.96 -24.98
C ILE A 422 -13.95 7.06 -25.01
N ASP A 423 -14.74 7.14 -23.94
CA ASP A 423 -16.12 6.69 -23.94
C ASP A 423 -17.01 7.72 -23.24
N GLY A 424 -18.31 7.72 -23.55
CA GLY A 424 -19.30 8.67 -23.02
C GLY A 424 -18.97 10.15 -23.27
N GLY A 425 -18.23 10.46 -24.34
CA GLY A 425 -17.86 11.85 -24.68
C GLY A 425 -16.78 12.47 -23.78
N ALA A 426 -16.09 11.67 -22.96
CA ALA A 426 -15.00 12.11 -22.10
C ALA A 426 -13.70 12.34 -22.89
N ASN A 427 -13.57 13.52 -23.51
CA ASN A 427 -12.35 13.91 -24.23
C ASN A 427 -11.11 13.91 -23.34
N THR A 428 -9.94 13.77 -23.95
CA THR A 428 -8.68 13.87 -23.19
C THR A 428 -8.38 15.34 -22.86
N VAL A 429 -7.59 15.58 -21.81
CA VAL A 429 -7.23 16.95 -21.41
C VAL A 429 -6.43 17.65 -22.51
N VAL A 430 -5.48 16.95 -23.15
CA VAL A 430 -4.66 17.54 -24.22
C VAL A 430 -5.52 17.92 -25.42
N GLU A 431 -6.38 17.02 -25.90
CA GLU A 431 -7.25 17.30 -27.07
C GLU A 431 -8.25 18.41 -26.78
N THR A 432 -8.78 18.48 -25.56
CA THR A 432 -9.67 19.55 -25.12
C THR A 432 -8.95 20.90 -25.17
N LEU A 433 -7.74 20.97 -24.60
CA LEU A 433 -6.95 22.21 -24.61
C LEU A 433 -6.46 22.60 -26.01
N MET A 434 -6.19 21.63 -26.90
CA MET A 434 -5.92 21.88 -28.32
C MET A 434 -7.13 22.51 -29.00
N ALA A 435 -8.32 21.90 -28.85
CA ALA A 435 -9.55 22.38 -29.46
C ALA A 435 -9.96 23.78 -28.97
N GLU A 436 -9.65 24.12 -27.71
CA GLU A 436 -9.89 25.45 -27.15
C GLU A 436 -8.75 26.46 -27.43
N GLY A 437 -7.68 26.04 -28.10
CA GLY A 437 -6.56 26.92 -28.49
C GLY A 437 -5.68 27.35 -27.32
N HIS A 438 -5.58 26.52 -26.28
CA HIS A 438 -4.85 26.80 -25.04
C HIS A 438 -3.42 26.27 -25.03
N LEU A 439 -3.00 25.49 -26.03
CA LEU A 439 -1.66 24.91 -26.09
C LEU A 439 -0.76 25.63 -27.10
N ASP A 440 0.49 25.88 -26.71
CA ASP A 440 1.53 26.35 -27.64
C ASP A 440 1.97 25.27 -28.64
N ALA A 441 1.79 23.99 -28.28
CA ALA A 441 2.11 22.84 -29.12
C ALA A 441 1.24 21.63 -28.72
N ALA A 442 0.90 20.77 -29.68
CA ALA A 442 0.17 19.52 -29.43
C ALA A 442 1.08 18.43 -28.83
N LYS A 443 1.66 18.69 -27.65
CA LYS A 443 2.60 17.80 -26.96
C LYS A 443 2.37 17.79 -25.46
N PHE A 444 2.93 16.83 -24.76
CA PHE A 444 3.12 16.88 -23.32
C PHE A 444 4.39 16.13 -22.93
N GLY A 445 5.02 16.54 -21.83
CA GLY A 445 6.29 15.98 -21.36
C GLY A 445 6.23 15.61 -19.89
N ILE A 446 6.92 14.53 -19.53
CA ILE A 446 6.95 13.97 -18.17
C ILE A 446 8.40 13.86 -17.69
N TYR A 447 8.68 14.50 -16.55
CA TYR A 447 9.86 14.33 -15.73
C TYR A 447 9.46 13.84 -14.35
N TYR A 448 9.99 12.69 -13.91
CA TYR A 448 9.65 12.12 -12.60
C TYR A 448 10.43 12.73 -11.43
N GLY A 449 11.53 13.44 -11.69
CA GLY A 449 12.49 13.85 -10.66
C GLY A 449 13.55 12.78 -10.37
N PRO A 450 14.67 13.14 -9.72
CA PRO A 450 15.78 12.22 -9.47
C PRO A 450 15.60 11.36 -8.21
N GLU A 451 14.67 11.71 -7.31
CA GLU A 451 14.44 11.01 -6.04
C GLU A 451 13.19 10.14 -6.08
N ALA A 452 13.33 8.88 -5.69
CA ALA A 452 12.22 7.92 -5.55
C ALA A 452 11.43 8.14 -4.25
N ASN A 453 11.12 9.39 -3.91
CA ASN A 453 10.43 9.74 -2.67
C ASN A 453 8.92 9.81 -2.90
N ASP A 454 8.17 9.08 -2.07
CA ASP A 454 6.76 9.35 -1.84
C ASP A 454 6.66 10.75 -1.22
N THR A 455 6.07 11.67 -1.97
CA THR A 455 5.93 13.06 -1.57
C THR A 455 4.79 13.26 -0.56
N ASN A 456 4.14 12.19 -0.09
CA ASN A 456 2.98 12.22 0.81
C ASN A 456 1.90 13.18 0.32
N GLY A 457 1.62 13.16 -0.99
CA GLY A 457 0.64 14.03 -1.64
C GLY A 457 1.11 15.47 -1.87
N GLN A 458 2.37 15.81 -1.57
CA GLN A 458 2.97 17.10 -1.95
C GLN A 458 3.52 17.05 -3.39
N PRO A 459 3.62 18.17 -4.11
CA PRO A 459 4.33 18.20 -5.38
C PRO A 459 5.82 17.92 -5.18
N GLY A 460 6.36 16.89 -5.84
CA GLY A 460 7.81 16.63 -5.88
C GLY A 460 8.54 17.57 -6.85
N GLU A 461 9.82 17.27 -7.13
CA GLU A 461 10.58 17.98 -8.18
C GLU A 461 10.24 17.52 -9.61
N GLY A 462 9.41 16.47 -9.72
CA GLY A 462 8.87 16.03 -11.00
C GLY A 462 8.01 17.11 -11.65
N VAL A 463 7.95 17.10 -12.99
CA VAL A 463 7.20 18.06 -13.79
C VAL A 463 6.42 17.33 -14.86
N LEU A 464 5.11 17.58 -14.90
CA LEU A 464 4.26 17.34 -16.06
C LEU A 464 4.10 18.65 -16.81
N THR A 465 4.34 18.64 -18.12
CA THR A 465 4.05 19.77 -19.01
C THR A 465 2.96 19.34 -19.98
N ILE A 466 1.90 20.12 -20.13
CA ILE A 466 0.88 19.95 -21.18
C ILE A 466 1.03 21.16 -22.12
N GLY A 467 1.26 20.91 -23.41
CA GLY A 467 1.77 21.89 -24.36
C GLY A 467 3.24 21.67 -24.71
N ALA A 468 4.00 22.74 -24.94
CA ALA A 468 5.43 22.63 -25.18
C ALA A 468 6.13 21.79 -24.09
N SER A 469 7.03 20.89 -24.50
CA SER A 469 7.55 19.85 -23.63
C SER A 469 8.85 20.21 -22.89
N ARG A 470 9.37 21.45 -22.97
CA ARG A 470 10.55 21.91 -22.19
C ARG A 470 11.79 20.99 -22.20
N GLU A 471 11.96 20.16 -23.23
CA GLU A 471 13.02 19.16 -23.32
C GLU A 471 14.41 19.78 -23.23
N SER A 472 14.59 21.00 -23.74
CA SER A 472 15.85 21.76 -23.63
C SER A 472 16.30 22.00 -22.19
N LYS A 473 15.39 21.97 -21.22
CA LYS A 473 15.71 22.08 -19.79
C LYS A 473 16.17 20.76 -19.20
N TYR A 474 15.50 19.65 -19.52
CA TYR A 474 15.66 18.36 -18.82
C TYR A 474 16.54 17.35 -19.56
N VAL A 475 16.66 17.46 -20.88
CA VAL A 475 17.31 16.46 -21.74
C VAL A 475 18.75 16.82 -22.04
N GLU A 476 19.64 15.84 -21.92
CA GLU A 476 21.00 15.86 -22.42
C GLU A 476 21.06 15.17 -23.79
N GLY A 477 21.49 15.90 -24.82
CA GLY A 477 21.56 15.38 -26.20
C GLY A 477 20.21 15.39 -26.92
N ASP A 478 20.09 14.51 -27.91
CA ASP A 478 18.90 14.39 -28.77
C ASP A 478 17.86 13.41 -28.17
N LEU A 479 16.62 13.57 -28.59
CA LEU A 479 15.53 12.64 -28.27
C LEU A 479 15.58 11.41 -29.17
N THR A 480 15.39 10.22 -28.60
CA THR A 480 15.08 9.00 -29.35
C THR A 480 13.57 8.95 -29.59
N THR A 481 13.15 9.10 -30.85
CA THR A 481 11.73 9.23 -31.22
C THR A 481 11.19 7.94 -31.81
N ILE A 482 10.18 7.37 -31.16
CA ILE A 482 9.54 6.11 -31.52
C ILE A 482 8.19 6.41 -32.19
N PRO A 483 7.97 5.93 -33.43
CA PRO A 483 6.68 6.09 -34.08
C PRO A 483 5.62 5.23 -33.36
N ILE A 484 4.42 5.78 -33.24
CA ILE A 484 3.26 5.04 -32.79
C ILE A 484 2.52 4.52 -34.01
N THR A 485 2.30 3.21 -34.05
CA THR A 485 1.71 2.53 -35.21
C THR A 485 0.19 2.50 -35.13
N ARG A 486 -0.46 2.53 -36.30
CA ARG A 486 -1.91 2.26 -36.40
C ARG A 486 -2.13 0.75 -36.48
N VAL A 487 -3.12 0.26 -35.75
CA VAL A 487 -3.65 -1.10 -35.88
C VAL A 487 -5.08 -0.97 -36.41
N ASP A 488 -5.39 -1.66 -37.51
CA ASP A 488 -6.71 -1.64 -38.17
C ASP A 488 -7.26 -0.23 -38.48
N GLY A 489 -6.36 0.71 -38.80
CA GLY A 489 -6.72 2.08 -39.17
C GLY A 489 -6.97 3.03 -37.99
N THR A 490 -7.04 2.50 -36.77
CA THR A 490 -7.16 3.28 -35.53
C THR A 490 -5.80 3.44 -34.84
N TYR A 491 -5.61 4.60 -34.21
CA TYR A 491 -4.51 4.82 -33.29
C TYR A 491 -4.79 4.08 -31.99
N ASP A 492 -3.90 3.17 -31.61
CA ASP A 492 -3.99 2.36 -30.39
C ASP A 492 -2.85 2.84 -29.48
N VAL A 493 -2.96 4.07 -28.94
CA VAL A 493 -1.80 4.93 -28.60
C VAL A 493 -1.01 4.50 -27.36
N TRP A 494 -1.39 3.41 -26.70
CA TRP A 494 -0.49 2.75 -25.75
C TRP A 494 0.45 1.74 -26.41
N ARG A 495 0.33 1.41 -27.71
CA ARG A 495 1.08 0.33 -28.34
C ARG A 495 2.09 0.87 -29.36
N SER A 496 3.36 0.58 -29.13
CA SER A 496 4.33 0.49 -30.22
C SER A 496 4.67 -0.97 -30.47
N THR A 497 5.54 -1.21 -31.46
CA THR A 497 6.12 -2.52 -31.70
C THR A 497 7.39 -2.65 -30.87
N ILE A 498 7.56 -3.78 -30.20
CA ILE A 498 8.85 -4.20 -29.65
C ILE A 498 9.38 -5.34 -30.52
N LEU A 499 10.51 -5.08 -31.15
CA LEU A 499 11.17 -6.03 -32.04
C LEU A 499 12.02 -7.02 -31.25
N GLY A 500 12.59 -6.56 -30.14
CA GLY A 500 13.37 -7.42 -29.25
C GLY A 500 14.11 -6.64 -28.19
N ILE A 501 14.79 -7.38 -27.33
CA ILE A 501 15.57 -6.83 -26.21
C ILE A 501 17.02 -7.27 -26.34
N GLY A 502 17.94 -6.31 -26.31
CA GLY A 502 19.37 -6.54 -26.28
C GLY A 502 19.93 -6.42 -24.86
N GLY A 503 20.51 -7.48 -24.31
CA GLY A 503 21.34 -7.42 -23.11
C GLY A 503 22.80 -7.18 -23.46
N THR A 504 23.45 -6.27 -22.76
CA THR A 504 24.91 -6.13 -22.77
C THR A 504 25.44 -6.32 -21.37
N ARG A 505 26.48 -7.14 -21.20
CA ARG A 505 27.18 -7.31 -19.92
C ARG A 505 28.69 -7.35 -20.13
N THR A 506 29.43 -6.88 -19.14
CA THR A 506 30.90 -6.92 -19.17
C THR A 506 31.40 -8.18 -18.47
N VAL A 507 32.09 -9.06 -19.19
CA VAL A 507 32.72 -10.27 -18.66
C VAL A 507 34.23 -10.18 -18.88
N ASN A 508 35.02 -10.17 -17.81
CA ASN A 508 36.49 -10.01 -17.87
C ASN A 508 36.95 -8.81 -18.72
N GLY A 509 36.25 -7.69 -18.63
CA GLY A 509 36.55 -6.47 -19.39
C GLY A 509 36.09 -6.48 -20.85
N THR A 510 35.45 -7.56 -21.33
CA THR A 510 34.88 -7.66 -22.68
C THR A 510 33.36 -7.53 -22.62
N ALA A 511 32.78 -6.70 -23.49
CA ALA A 511 31.33 -6.60 -23.62
C ALA A 511 30.77 -7.81 -24.39
N VAL A 512 29.89 -8.56 -23.74
CA VAL A 512 29.09 -9.63 -24.35
C VAL A 512 27.70 -9.06 -24.63
N ARG A 513 27.19 -9.28 -25.85
CA ARG A 513 25.87 -8.81 -26.29
C ARG A 513 25.01 -9.99 -26.69
N THR A 514 23.77 -10.01 -26.22
CA THR A 514 22.76 -11.01 -26.54
C THR A 514 21.48 -10.30 -26.93
N THR A 515 20.79 -10.77 -27.97
CA THR A 515 19.49 -10.23 -28.38
C THR A 515 18.43 -11.31 -28.29
N THR A 516 17.30 -10.96 -27.70
CA THR A 516 16.09 -11.77 -27.64
C THR A 516 15.07 -11.16 -28.60
N ASP A 517 14.65 -11.94 -29.60
CA ASP A 517 13.59 -11.54 -30.54
C ASP A 517 12.20 -11.72 -29.91
N PHE A 518 11.34 -10.74 -30.12
CA PHE A 518 9.98 -10.67 -29.59
C PHE A 518 8.92 -10.89 -30.69
N ASP A 519 9.32 -11.28 -31.91
CA ASP A 519 8.45 -11.62 -33.04
C ASP A 519 7.39 -10.53 -33.34
N PHE A 520 7.83 -9.26 -33.35
CA PHE A 520 6.95 -8.08 -33.51
C PHE A 520 5.89 -7.98 -32.40
N GLY A 521 6.30 -8.25 -31.16
CA GLY A 521 5.47 -8.09 -29.99
C GLY A 521 4.98 -6.65 -29.81
N ARG A 522 3.98 -6.50 -28.93
CA ARG A 522 3.41 -5.19 -28.61
C ARG A 522 4.00 -4.69 -27.31
N VAL A 523 4.30 -3.40 -27.23
CA VAL A 523 4.80 -2.76 -26.01
C VAL A 523 3.88 -1.65 -25.58
N VAL A 524 3.56 -1.66 -24.29
CA VAL A 524 2.77 -0.65 -23.61
C VAL A 524 3.65 0.14 -22.67
N PHE A 525 3.68 1.46 -22.85
CA PHE A 525 4.24 2.37 -21.86
C PHE A 525 3.12 2.72 -20.89
N ASP A 526 3.41 2.71 -19.59
CA ASP A 526 2.39 2.96 -18.59
C ASP A 526 3.01 3.63 -17.37
N THR A 527 2.69 4.91 -17.18
CA THR A 527 3.20 5.69 -16.05
C THR A 527 2.60 5.27 -14.70
N GLY A 528 1.55 4.45 -14.68
CA GLY A 528 0.95 3.85 -13.47
C GLY A 528 1.51 2.46 -13.13
N ALA A 529 2.10 1.76 -14.09
CA ALA A 529 2.69 0.44 -13.83
C ALA A 529 3.94 0.55 -12.93
N GLY A 530 3.97 -0.27 -11.88
CA GLY A 530 5.08 -0.36 -10.91
C GLY A 530 6.27 -1.22 -11.36
N SER A 531 6.19 -1.84 -12.54
CA SER A 531 7.18 -2.79 -13.03
C SER A 531 7.40 -2.68 -14.54
N VAL A 532 8.45 -3.36 -15.02
CA VAL A 532 8.63 -3.66 -16.44
C VAL A 532 8.37 -5.15 -16.57
N SER A 533 7.41 -5.56 -17.40
CA SER A 533 7.02 -6.97 -17.50
C SER A 533 6.99 -7.47 -18.94
N PHE A 534 7.39 -8.71 -19.09
CA PHE A 534 7.49 -9.41 -20.38
C PHE A 534 6.59 -10.64 -20.38
N PRO A 535 6.24 -11.18 -21.56
CA PRO A 535 5.72 -12.54 -21.66
C PRO A 535 6.67 -13.52 -20.96
N ASP A 536 6.12 -14.50 -20.23
CA ASP A 536 6.92 -15.40 -19.38
C ASP A 536 8.05 -16.11 -20.15
N GLU A 537 7.77 -16.51 -21.40
CA GLU A 537 8.73 -17.16 -22.29
C GLU A 537 9.94 -16.27 -22.67
N GLN A 538 9.74 -14.95 -22.67
CA GLN A 538 10.78 -13.98 -22.99
C GLN A 538 11.54 -13.54 -21.74
N ASN A 539 10.89 -13.53 -20.58
CA ASN A 539 11.47 -13.02 -19.35
C ASN A 539 12.77 -13.77 -18.97
N LEU A 540 12.76 -15.10 -19.07
CA LEU A 540 13.95 -15.93 -18.83
C LEU A 540 15.15 -15.49 -19.70
N LYS A 541 14.93 -15.31 -21.01
CA LYS A 541 15.97 -14.93 -21.98
C LYS A 541 16.51 -13.52 -21.71
N VAL A 542 15.65 -12.60 -21.29
CA VAL A 542 16.06 -11.23 -20.93
C VAL A 542 16.97 -11.25 -19.70
N TYR A 543 16.61 -11.99 -18.65
CA TYR A 543 17.46 -12.16 -17.47
C TYR A 543 18.82 -12.79 -17.80
N GLU A 544 18.82 -13.85 -18.63
CA GLU A 544 20.07 -14.46 -19.12
C GLU A 544 20.95 -13.46 -19.87
N SER A 545 20.35 -12.59 -20.69
CA SER A 545 21.06 -11.59 -21.49
C SER A 545 21.83 -10.56 -20.65
N ILE A 546 21.35 -10.25 -19.45
CA ILE A 546 22.00 -9.36 -18.49
C ILE A 546 22.84 -10.12 -17.44
N GLY A 547 22.90 -11.45 -17.55
CA GLY A 547 23.72 -12.30 -16.70
C GLY A 547 23.13 -12.62 -15.34
N MET A 548 21.81 -12.53 -15.19
CA MET A 548 21.08 -12.90 -13.98
C MET A 548 20.29 -14.21 -14.22
N ASN A 549 20.11 -15.01 -13.17
CA ASN A 549 19.37 -16.28 -13.25
C ASN A 549 17.96 -16.12 -12.68
N TYR A 550 16.98 -15.96 -13.57
CA TYR A 550 15.58 -15.75 -13.18
C TYR A 550 15.00 -16.95 -12.39
N THR A 551 15.30 -18.18 -12.81
CA THR A 551 14.81 -19.39 -12.14
C THR A 551 15.32 -19.49 -10.70
N ALA A 552 16.59 -19.16 -10.46
CA ALA A 552 17.16 -19.13 -9.12
C ALA A 552 16.53 -18.03 -8.24
N ILE A 553 16.19 -16.88 -8.83
CA ILE A 553 15.47 -15.81 -8.13
C ILE A 553 14.07 -16.29 -7.72
N LEU A 554 13.32 -16.91 -8.64
CA LEU A 554 11.99 -17.44 -8.36
C LEU A 554 12.00 -18.57 -7.32
N ALA A 555 13.01 -19.42 -7.34
CA ALA A 555 13.19 -20.50 -6.36
C ALA A 555 13.73 -20.01 -5.00
N GLY A 556 14.07 -18.73 -4.87
CA GLY A 556 14.70 -18.17 -3.67
C GLY A 556 16.15 -18.61 -3.45
N GLU A 557 16.78 -19.24 -4.46
CA GLU A 557 18.18 -19.69 -4.44
C GLU A 557 19.17 -18.53 -4.66
N HIS A 558 18.71 -17.44 -5.30
CA HIS A 558 19.47 -16.19 -5.47
C HIS A 558 18.63 -14.97 -5.07
N ILE A 559 19.18 -14.11 -4.22
CA ILE A 559 18.59 -12.80 -3.89
C ILE A 559 19.48 -11.75 -4.55
N PRO A 560 19.01 -11.03 -5.59
CA PRO A 560 19.83 -10.03 -6.27
C PRO A 560 20.30 -8.94 -5.32
N LEU A 561 21.60 -8.69 -5.28
CA LEU A 561 22.18 -7.62 -4.46
C LEU A 561 22.15 -6.28 -5.20
N CYS A 562 21.93 -5.18 -4.51
CA CYS A 562 22.04 -3.84 -5.09
C CYS A 562 23.44 -3.51 -5.61
N SER A 563 24.47 -4.20 -5.13
CA SER A 563 25.83 -4.12 -5.71
C SER A 563 25.92 -4.71 -7.12
N GLU A 564 24.99 -5.61 -7.51
CA GLU A 564 24.88 -6.17 -8.86
C GLU A 564 24.24 -5.18 -9.85
N PHE A 565 23.51 -4.18 -9.36
CA PHE A 565 22.85 -3.14 -10.17
C PHE A 565 23.79 -1.96 -10.37
N ASN A 566 24.76 -2.15 -11.26
CA ASN A 566 25.79 -1.16 -11.59
C ASN A 566 25.89 -0.98 -13.12
N SER A 567 26.77 -0.08 -13.56
CA SER A 567 26.92 0.26 -14.98
C SER A 567 27.63 -0.79 -15.83
N SER A 568 27.97 -1.98 -15.28
CA SER A 568 28.66 -3.06 -16.02
C SER A 568 27.74 -3.83 -16.98
N TRP A 569 26.43 -3.66 -16.84
CA TRP A 569 25.43 -4.22 -17.74
C TRP A 569 24.36 -3.20 -18.11
N SER A 570 23.68 -3.45 -19.23
CA SER A 570 22.59 -2.65 -19.73
C SER A 570 21.58 -3.50 -20.48
N VAL A 571 20.36 -2.99 -20.57
CA VAL A 571 19.28 -3.54 -21.38
C VAL A 571 18.87 -2.50 -22.43
N SER A 572 18.71 -2.93 -23.66
CA SER A 572 18.34 -2.11 -24.81
C SER A 572 17.02 -2.62 -25.40
N PHE A 573 16.03 -1.74 -25.47
CA PHE A 573 14.72 -2.02 -26.03
C PHE A 573 14.71 -1.58 -27.48
N ASN A 574 14.50 -2.52 -28.42
CA ASN A 574 14.39 -2.23 -29.85
C ASN A 574 12.90 -2.04 -30.19
N LEU A 575 12.54 -0.83 -30.56
CA LEU A 575 11.16 -0.34 -30.60
C LEU A 575 10.84 0.29 -31.97
N GLY A 576 9.56 0.32 -32.35
CA GLY A 576 9.10 0.99 -33.56
C GLY A 576 9.14 0.13 -34.84
N ASP A 577 9.36 0.76 -36.00
CA ASP A 577 9.36 0.10 -37.32
C ASP A 577 10.61 -0.78 -37.46
N TYR A 578 10.44 -2.01 -37.95
CA TYR A 578 11.55 -2.95 -38.19
C TYR A 578 12.56 -2.45 -39.23
N ARG A 579 12.17 -1.51 -40.09
CA ARG A 579 13.05 -0.89 -41.08
C ARG A 579 13.93 0.22 -40.49
N ASP A 580 13.49 0.81 -39.38
CA ASP A 580 14.20 1.88 -38.68
C ASP A 580 14.01 1.74 -37.16
N PRO A 581 14.59 0.66 -36.56
CA PRO A 581 14.36 0.34 -35.16
C PRO A 581 15.01 1.39 -34.26
N GLN A 582 14.23 1.90 -33.32
CA GLN A 582 14.67 2.87 -32.33
C GLN A 582 15.13 2.14 -31.08
N VAL A 583 16.26 2.55 -30.52
CA VAL A 583 16.88 1.86 -29.39
C VAL A 583 16.88 2.76 -28.17
N VAL A 584 16.27 2.29 -27.09
CA VAL A 584 16.34 2.94 -25.77
C VAL A 584 17.07 2.03 -24.81
N THR A 585 18.15 2.53 -24.19
CA THR A 585 19.03 1.74 -23.33
C THR A 585 19.00 2.25 -21.89
N LEU A 586 18.83 1.33 -20.93
CA LEU A 586 19.02 1.59 -19.51
C LEU A 586 20.16 0.73 -18.97
N ARG A 587 20.98 1.32 -18.11
CA ARG A 587 22.05 0.61 -17.39
C ARG A 587 21.55 0.00 -16.09
N GLY A 588 22.30 -0.97 -15.56
CA GLY A 588 21.95 -1.63 -14.30
C GLY A 588 21.82 -0.68 -13.11
N ASP A 589 22.65 0.36 -13.03
CA ASP A 589 22.58 1.40 -11.98
C ASP A 589 21.27 2.19 -12.03
N GLN A 590 20.69 2.41 -13.21
CA GLN A 590 19.42 3.11 -13.41
C GLN A 590 18.21 2.25 -12.99
N LEU A 591 18.36 0.93 -13.04
CA LEU A 591 17.33 -0.04 -12.65
C LEU A 591 17.41 -0.46 -11.18
N ARG A 592 18.33 0.13 -10.41
CA ARG A 592 18.53 -0.18 -8.99
C ARG A 592 17.30 0.19 -8.15
N ARG A 593 16.75 -0.78 -7.42
CA ARG A 593 15.59 -0.61 -6.53
C ARG A 593 15.82 -1.37 -5.21
N PRO A 594 16.41 -0.76 -4.17
CA PRO A 594 16.69 -1.44 -2.90
C PRO A 594 15.44 -1.95 -2.17
N GLY A 595 15.64 -2.90 -1.26
CA GLY A 595 14.59 -3.41 -0.36
C GLY A 595 13.99 -4.76 -0.75
N PHE A 596 14.56 -5.47 -1.73
CA PHE A 596 14.07 -6.79 -2.12
C PHE A 596 14.32 -7.83 -1.05
N ALA A 597 13.39 -8.76 -0.86
CA ALA A 597 13.46 -9.77 0.20
C ALA A 597 13.81 -9.16 1.58
N TYR A 598 13.37 -7.90 1.82
CA TYR A 598 13.52 -7.19 3.08
C TYR A 598 14.96 -6.94 3.51
N ARG A 599 15.81 -6.68 2.51
CA ARG A 599 17.25 -6.45 2.66
C ARG A 599 17.62 -5.16 1.93
N ASP A 600 18.20 -4.19 2.64
CA ASP A 600 18.64 -2.92 2.04
C ASP A 600 19.79 -3.14 1.04
N ASP A 601 20.57 -4.21 1.24
CA ASP A 601 21.63 -4.62 0.32
C ASP A 601 21.10 -5.41 -0.88
N ALA A 602 19.82 -5.77 -0.91
CA ALA A 602 19.17 -6.50 -2.00
C ALA A 602 18.27 -5.59 -2.83
N CYS A 603 18.26 -5.82 -4.14
CA CYS A 603 17.52 -5.01 -5.10
C CYS A 603 16.42 -5.82 -5.79
N TRP A 604 15.29 -5.18 -6.01
CA TRP A 604 14.13 -5.79 -6.67
C TRP A 604 14.56 -6.25 -8.07
N PRO A 605 14.16 -7.47 -8.48
CA PRO A 605 14.38 -7.92 -9.84
C PRO A 605 13.90 -6.83 -10.82
N PRO A 606 14.67 -6.51 -11.87
CA PRO A 606 14.35 -5.38 -12.74
C PRO A 606 13.10 -5.62 -13.60
N PHE A 607 12.71 -6.89 -13.78
CA PHE A 607 11.61 -7.29 -14.66
C PHE A 607 10.69 -8.34 -14.02
N GLU A 608 9.41 -8.33 -14.38
CA GLU A 608 8.40 -9.29 -13.89
C GLU A 608 7.84 -10.16 -15.03
N GLY A 609 7.39 -11.36 -14.68
CA GLY A 609 6.57 -12.21 -15.58
C GLY A 609 5.08 -11.96 -15.37
N GLY A 610 4.24 -12.50 -16.25
CA GLY A 610 2.80 -12.64 -15.99
C GLY A 610 1.83 -11.73 -16.75
N ASN A 611 2.22 -11.10 -17.87
CA ASN A 611 1.24 -10.39 -18.72
C ASN A 611 0.46 -11.35 -19.63
N ALA A 612 -0.76 -10.95 -20.05
CA ALA A 612 -1.50 -11.66 -21.08
C ALA A 612 -0.65 -11.83 -22.36
N ALA A 613 -0.84 -12.97 -23.03
CA ALA A 613 -0.05 -13.38 -24.19
C ALA A 613 0.11 -12.24 -25.22
N GLY A 614 1.35 -11.90 -25.56
CA GLY A 614 1.70 -11.01 -26.67
C GLY A 614 2.00 -9.54 -26.35
N PHE A 615 2.09 -9.15 -25.07
CA PHE A 615 2.36 -7.74 -24.69
C PHE A 615 3.46 -7.58 -23.63
N THR A 616 4.33 -6.60 -23.84
CA THR A 616 5.33 -6.08 -22.89
C THR A 616 4.78 -4.81 -22.23
N LEU A 617 4.97 -4.65 -20.93
CA LEU A 617 4.61 -3.44 -20.19
C LEU A 617 5.88 -2.74 -19.71
N ILE A 618 6.01 -1.45 -19.98
CA ILE A 618 7.11 -0.58 -19.58
C ILE A 618 6.55 0.43 -18.59
N GLY A 619 6.77 0.16 -17.30
CA GLY A 619 6.27 0.99 -16.22
C GLY A 619 7.21 2.08 -15.75
N THR A 620 6.81 2.70 -14.64
CA THR A 620 7.54 3.74 -13.91
C THR A 620 9.03 3.44 -13.68
N PRO A 621 9.46 2.19 -13.34
CA PRO A 621 10.89 1.91 -13.15
C PRO A 621 11.76 2.19 -14.38
N PHE A 622 11.19 2.09 -15.59
CA PHE A 622 11.85 2.48 -16.82
C PHE A 622 11.67 3.97 -17.08
N LEU A 623 10.41 4.45 -17.08
CA LEU A 623 10.05 5.81 -17.51
C LEU A 623 10.72 6.89 -16.66
N ARG A 624 10.89 6.66 -15.34
CA ARG A 624 11.52 7.63 -14.43
C ARG A 624 12.99 7.93 -14.75
N ASN A 625 13.65 7.06 -15.50
CA ASN A 625 15.06 7.23 -15.86
C ASN A 625 15.25 8.13 -17.09
N LEU A 626 14.16 8.57 -17.71
CA LEU A 626 14.16 9.29 -18.97
C LEU A 626 13.21 10.49 -18.90
N TYR A 627 13.48 11.51 -19.69
CA TYR A 627 12.47 12.50 -20.01
C TYR A 627 11.60 11.93 -21.13
N THR A 628 10.29 11.90 -20.92
CA THR A 628 9.37 11.33 -21.91
C THR A 628 8.55 12.43 -22.53
N VAL A 629 8.49 12.49 -23.86
CA VAL A 629 7.69 13.45 -24.63
C VAL A 629 6.71 12.71 -25.52
N TRP A 630 5.45 13.08 -25.43
CA TRP A 630 4.40 12.61 -26.31
C TRP A 630 4.02 13.74 -27.25
N ASP A 631 4.12 13.48 -28.54
CA ASP A 631 3.87 14.46 -29.61
C ASP A 631 2.79 13.92 -30.53
N TYR A 632 1.83 14.75 -30.92
CA TYR A 632 0.72 14.34 -31.79
C TYR A 632 1.08 14.47 -33.27
N GLY A 633 2.23 15.07 -33.58
CA GLY A 633 2.72 15.26 -34.94
C GLY A 633 1.88 16.26 -35.74
N VAL A 634 1.16 17.15 -35.05
CA VAL A 634 0.28 18.18 -35.65
C VAL A 634 0.45 19.52 -34.94
N ASP A 635 -0.08 20.58 -35.57
CA ASP A 635 -0.21 21.88 -34.93
C ASP A 635 -1.23 21.84 -33.78
N ALA A 636 -1.07 22.72 -32.79
CA ALA A 636 -1.95 22.79 -31.62
C ALA A 636 -3.42 23.10 -31.96
N THR A 637 -3.69 23.60 -33.18
CA THR A 637 -5.04 23.91 -33.66
C THR A 637 -5.69 22.79 -34.47
N GLU A 638 -4.98 21.69 -34.75
CA GLU A 638 -5.54 20.57 -35.53
C GLU A 638 -6.42 19.66 -34.66
N THR A 639 -7.64 19.40 -35.12
CA THR A 639 -8.64 18.58 -34.41
C THR A 639 -9.01 17.31 -35.18
N ASP A 640 -8.58 17.17 -36.43
CA ASP A 640 -8.82 15.97 -37.25
C ASP A 640 -7.82 14.87 -36.88
N ILE A 641 -8.26 13.93 -36.04
CA ILE A 641 -7.49 12.76 -35.57
C ILE A 641 -6.89 11.96 -36.74
N SER A 642 -7.52 11.98 -37.93
CA SER A 642 -6.99 11.26 -39.10
C SER A 642 -5.64 11.81 -39.57
N ARG A 643 -5.33 13.07 -39.23
CA ARG A 643 -4.08 13.77 -39.55
C ARG A 643 -3.03 13.68 -38.47
N PHE A 644 -3.40 13.17 -37.28
CA PHE A 644 -2.43 12.97 -36.22
C PHE A 644 -1.35 12.03 -36.72
N ASN A 645 -0.11 12.26 -36.29
CA ASN A 645 1.04 11.40 -36.54
C ASN A 645 1.84 11.25 -35.24
N PRO A 646 1.26 10.56 -34.24
CA PRO A 646 1.75 10.58 -32.88
C PRO A 646 3.09 9.85 -32.74
N GLN A 647 3.93 10.40 -31.89
CA GLN A 647 5.29 9.95 -31.63
C GLN A 647 5.57 10.00 -30.13
N LEU A 648 6.32 9.00 -29.67
CA LEU A 648 6.80 8.91 -28.29
C LEU A 648 8.31 9.07 -28.27
N SER A 649 8.82 10.06 -27.56
CA SER A 649 10.24 10.36 -27.52
C SER A 649 10.83 10.22 -26.12
N PHE A 650 12.05 9.71 -26.06
CA PHE A 650 12.82 9.53 -24.82
C PHE A 650 14.13 10.31 -24.86
N GLY A 651 14.40 11.08 -23.81
CA GLY A 651 15.64 11.83 -23.63
C GLY A 651 16.39 11.41 -22.39
N ALA A 652 17.71 11.34 -22.48
CA ALA A 652 18.55 11.16 -21.29
C ALA A 652 18.44 12.37 -20.37
N LEU A 653 18.30 12.15 -19.07
CA LEU A 653 18.19 13.23 -18.09
C LEU A 653 19.55 13.93 -17.89
N LYS A 654 19.56 15.26 -17.84
CA LYS A 654 20.76 16.02 -17.45
C LYS A 654 21.18 15.69 -16.03
N SER A 655 22.50 15.59 -15.82
CA SER A 655 23.08 15.40 -14.48
C SER A 655 22.83 16.57 -13.50
N LYS A 656 22.56 17.77 -14.00
CA LYS A 656 22.16 18.96 -13.22
C LYS A 656 21.11 19.75 -14.01
N LEU A 657 20.04 20.15 -13.33
CA LEU A 657 19.06 21.10 -13.86
C LEU A 657 19.61 22.52 -13.64
N ASN A 658 19.65 23.33 -14.70
CA ASN A 658 20.01 24.74 -14.64
C ASN A 658 18.78 25.63 -14.44
#